data_AF-A0A2P8WG94-F1
#
_entry.id   AF-A0A2P8WG94-F1
#
_cell.length_a   1.000
_cell.length_b   1.000
_cell.length_c   1.000
_cell.angle_alpha   90.00
_cell.angle_beta   90.00
_cell.angle_gamma   90.00
#
_symmetry.space_group_name_H-M   'P 1'
#
loop_
_entity.id
_entity.type
_entity.pdbx_description
1 polymer ?
#
loop_
_entity_poly.entity_id
_entity_poly.type
_entity_poly.pdbx_seq_one_letter_code
_entity_poly.pdbx_strand_id
1 'polypeptide(L)'
;MTRWTKFIARFLIGLAVLVGLNWGLQAQAQFRIPGIPNIPVDIPAEIPGLDSLLSREPALTTSLEDAQQEIPYLDNYNPDLYKSLRLLPRTETNGFRTPPGDYAFHAHSYCLRAGTHGPGSGDGYLYAPLKGDAADIVQNVLRRSVDHPEIPQRQVQTLLWAIIAQTDLGSLPGDRQRVARTLLTDDEFARLSSGALGQIPDELLRRALRELPPVAQQVFEANARMRGTITRANSTFEELEQIAVLLGEAPRTEGSREVPAQRWSYHPDGYFVRYQPSGYSRTEMHVSVPQPFRLTRDAQGRITEVIDSDGNRILIGYDDSVAPLTVSGDSNVRGYAFNSIRMVHDEVLPPEEILSFDQTWNGQGWTLVGIPGSGNASGGGRYNNAGDRYRQAVAYQQQQAGPLERIGVAANSAAMKDLADVYHLQRALEAAIAPPANSWKADQLASLTHAWQYQLCRHAGACSASASLGNGTLVASAQGVYLAQTNQDLGPSIPAGGGTNVDPSGGAAVPGVTSKQRLGESSRPLSDDEIPPPKDPRCQQVARELAGLKRNQAVYQNPQVKELARLNDLDGYGYNKVVKETIAQQRDQGDDYSFSPENQRAAVEAALSESDDTGGSRLEVPAYTNASNCQMNNGDRDAFVANGRPGVIHDAYVDHEKVHQSTCNDQRDPDTNPDGYLDYMSDIDNYSQDEIDAYQAAIDRLQRWMDANC
;
A
#
# COMPACT_ATOMS: atom_id res chain seq x y z
N MET A 1 9.65 55.11 -57.92
CA MET A 1 9.81 54.19 -56.77
C MET A 1 9.34 52.79 -57.17
N THR A 2 10.11 52.12 -58.02
CA THR A 2 9.58 51.10 -58.94
C THR A 2 10.44 49.84 -59.07
N ARG A 3 11.18 49.49 -58.02
CA ARG A 3 11.88 48.19 -57.92
C ARG A 3 11.61 47.42 -56.63
N TRP A 4 11.21 48.09 -55.54
CA TRP A 4 10.99 47.44 -54.24
C TRP A 4 9.59 46.82 -54.09
N THR A 5 8.55 47.47 -54.64
CA THR A 5 7.17 46.96 -54.64
C THR A 5 6.97 45.75 -55.56
N LYS A 6 7.78 45.59 -56.61
CA LYS A 6 7.75 44.41 -57.48
C LYS A 6 8.42 43.18 -56.87
N PHE A 7 9.29 43.36 -55.88
CA PHE A 7 9.95 42.26 -55.17
C PHE A 7 9.03 41.67 -54.10
N ILE A 8 8.33 42.51 -53.34
CA ILE A 8 7.36 42.07 -52.31
C ILE A 8 6.15 41.37 -52.96
N ALA A 9 5.65 41.87 -54.10
CA ALA A 9 4.55 41.22 -54.82
C ALA A 9 4.94 39.84 -55.39
N ARG A 10 6.19 39.65 -55.84
CA ARG A 10 6.67 38.36 -56.35
C ARG A 10 7.00 37.36 -55.23
N PHE A 11 7.46 37.87 -54.07
CA PHE A 11 7.72 37.04 -52.90
C PHE A 11 6.40 36.54 -52.27
N LEU A 12 5.36 37.38 -52.21
CA LEU A 12 4.04 36.98 -51.68
C LEU A 12 3.25 36.08 -52.65
N ILE A 13 3.41 36.23 -53.97
CA ILE A 13 2.82 35.30 -54.95
C ILE A 13 3.57 33.96 -54.97
N GLY A 14 4.89 33.94 -54.75
CA GLY A 14 5.66 32.71 -54.55
C GLY A 14 5.30 31.96 -53.27
N LEU A 15 5.00 32.70 -52.19
CA LEU A 15 4.53 32.12 -50.93
C LEU A 15 3.10 31.58 -51.03
N ALA A 16 2.22 32.24 -51.80
CA ALA A 16 0.86 31.76 -52.04
C ALA A 16 0.79 30.52 -52.96
N VAL A 17 1.75 30.34 -53.87
CA VAL A 17 1.85 29.11 -54.69
C VAL A 17 2.48 27.94 -53.92
N LEU A 18 3.31 28.21 -52.91
CA LEU A 18 3.81 27.18 -51.98
C LEU A 18 2.82 26.82 -50.86
N VAL A 19 1.86 27.69 -50.55
CA VAL A 19 0.79 27.44 -49.56
C VAL A 19 -0.52 26.95 -50.22
N GLY A 20 -0.70 27.10 -51.53
CA GLY A 20 -1.93 26.74 -52.26
C GLY A 20 -1.93 25.41 -53.04
N LEU A 21 -0.84 24.63 -53.03
CA LEU A 21 -0.72 23.37 -53.78
C LEU A 21 -0.61 22.11 -52.89
N ASN A 22 -1.26 22.13 -51.72
CA ASN A 22 -1.41 20.93 -50.89
C ASN A 22 -2.88 20.61 -50.51
N TRP A 23 -3.83 21.17 -51.26
CA TRP A 23 -5.26 20.86 -51.13
C TRP A 23 -5.70 20.08 -52.36
N GLY A 24 -5.57 18.76 -52.27
CA GLY A 24 -5.94 17.85 -53.35
C GLY A 24 -5.09 16.59 -53.38
N LEU A 25 -4.76 16.02 -52.22
CA LEU A 25 -4.27 14.66 -52.13
C LEU A 25 -5.08 13.91 -51.08
N GLN A 26 -5.38 12.67 -51.43
CA GLN A 26 -6.41 11.83 -50.88
C GLN A 26 -6.31 11.73 -49.36
N ALA A 27 -7.46 11.88 -48.69
CA ALA A 27 -7.63 11.38 -47.34
C ALA A 27 -7.56 9.85 -47.38
N GLN A 28 -6.35 9.30 -47.34
CA GLN A 28 -6.16 7.92 -46.93
C GLN A 28 -6.22 7.88 -45.41
N ALA A 29 -7.18 7.12 -44.89
CA ALA A 29 -7.36 6.90 -43.47
C ALA A 29 -6.07 6.30 -42.88
N GLN A 30 -5.38 7.07 -42.03
CA GLN A 30 -4.23 6.57 -41.29
C GLN A 30 -4.73 5.67 -40.17
N PHE A 31 -4.44 4.38 -40.29
CA PHE A 31 -4.73 3.39 -39.25
C PHE A 31 -3.88 3.66 -38.00
N ARG A 32 -4.55 3.74 -36.85
CA ARG A 32 -3.91 3.82 -35.53
C ARG A 32 -4.17 2.50 -34.81
N ILE A 33 -3.15 1.64 -34.74
CA ILE A 33 -3.16 0.45 -33.88
C ILE A 33 -2.35 0.80 -32.62
N PRO A 34 -2.90 0.67 -31.40
CA PRO A 34 -2.15 0.95 -30.18
C PRO A 34 -0.85 0.11 -30.11
N GLY A 35 0.31 0.76 -29.99
CA GLY A 35 1.63 0.14 -29.86
C GLY A 35 2.44 -0.09 -31.15
N ILE A 36 2.10 0.54 -32.28
CA ILE A 36 2.87 0.44 -33.55
C ILE A 36 3.14 1.85 -34.14
N PRO A 37 4.38 2.19 -34.55
CA PRO A 37 4.66 3.42 -35.30
C PRO A 37 3.96 3.43 -36.67
N ASN A 38 3.55 4.60 -37.16
CA ASN A 38 2.82 4.79 -38.41
C ASN A 38 3.43 4.04 -39.61
N ILE A 39 2.81 2.94 -40.05
CA ILE A 39 3.13 2.26 -41.31
C ILE A 39 2.13 2.73 -42.37
N PRO A 40 2.58 3.31 -43.50
CA PRO A 40 1.70 3.57 -44.63
C PRO A 40 1.35 2.23 -45.29
N VAL A 41 0.10 1.80 -45.17
CA VAL A 41 -0.40 0.58 -45.83
C VAL A 41 -1.09 0.99 -47.13
N ASP A 42 -0.48 0.67 -48.27
CA ASP A 42 -1.16 0.72 -49.57
C ASP A 42 -2.14 -0.45 -49.64
N ILE A 43 -3.43 -0.21 -49.42
CA ILE A 43 -4.49 -1.22 -49.53
C ILE A 43 -4.90 -1.35 -51.02
N PRO A 44 -4.63 -2.47 -51.71
CA PRO A 44 -5.08 -2.64 -53.09
C PRO A 44 -6.57 -3.02 -53.11
N ALA A 45 -7.37 -2.15 -53.75
CA ALA A 45 -8.78 -2.29 -54.14
C ALA A 45 -9.80 -2.53 -52.99
N GLU A 46 -10.82 -1.67 -52.94
CA GLU A 46 -11.96 -1.70 -52.00
C GLU A 46 -12.59 -3.11 -51.92
N ILE A 47 -12.33 -3.81 -50.81
CA ILE A 47 -12.99 -5.07 -50.46
C ILE A 47 -14.15 -4.74 -49.52
N PRO A 48 -15.41 -4.95 -49.92
CA PRO A 48 -16.57 -4.65 -49.08
C PRO A 48 -16.48 -5.38 -47.72
N GLY A 49 -16.49 -4.61 -46.63
CA GLY A 49 -16.51 -5.13 -45.25
C GLY A 49 -15.14 -5.24 -44.56
N LEU A 50 -14.01 -5.22 -45.28
CA LEU A 50 -12.67 -5.28 -44.67
C LEU A 50 -12.36 -3.99 -43.91
N ASP A 51 -12.71 -2.83 -44.48
CA ASP A 51 -12.54 -1.54 -43.82
C ASP A 51 -13.39 -1.46 -42.55
N SER A 52 -14.65 -1.93 -42.57
CA SER A 52 -15.53 -1.93 -41.39
C SER A 52 -15.04 -2.86 -40.26
N LEU A 53 -14.27 -3.89 -40.61
CA LEU A 53 -13.77 -4.90 -39.69
C LEU A 53 -12.47 -4.46 -39.03
N LEU A 54 -11.60 -3.83 -39.81
CA LEU A 54 -10.34 -3.25 -39.32
C LEU A 54 -10.58 -1.92 -38.60
N SER A 55 -11.59 -1.12 -39.01
CA SER A 55 -11.90 0.18 -38.38
C SER A 55 -12.57 0.06 -37.01
N ARG A 56 -12.95 -1.15 -36.59
CA ARG A 56 -13.64 -1.35 -35.32
C ARG A 56 -12.63 -1.48 -34.19
N GLU A 57 -12.74 -0.61 -33.20
CA GLU A 57 -11.80 -0.62 -32.07
C GLU A 57 -11.90 -1.94 -31.26
N PRO A 58 -10.79 -2.41 -30.68
CA PRO A 58 -10.81 -3.52 -29.74
C PRO A 58 -11.68 -3.20 -28.52
N ALA A 59 -12.37 -4.21 -27.99
CA ALA A 59 -13.19 -4.07 -26.77
C ALA A 59 -12.38 -3.53 -25.58
N LEU A 60 -11.10 -3.93 -25.47
CA LEU A 60 -10.13 -3.40 -24.52
C LEU A 60 -8.85 -2.98 -25.25
N THR A 61 -8.36 -1.78 -24.96
CA THR A 61 -7.15 -1.20 -25.54
C THR A 61 -6.05 -0.94 -24.52
N THR A 62 -6.31 -1.11 -23.21
CA THR A 62 -5.31 -1.02 -22.12
C THR A 62 -4.04 -1.78 -22.47
N SER A 63 -2.88 -1.20 -22.26
CA SER A 63 -1.58 -1.74 -22.67
C SER A 63 -0.49 -1.43 -21.63
N LEU A 64 0.73 -1.91 -21.87
CA LEU A 64 1.89 -1.57 -21.02
C LEU A 64 2.25 -0.08 -21.10
N GLU A 65 1.90 0.59 -22.20
CA GLU A 65 2.05 2.04 -22.34
C GLU A 65 1.11 2.81 -21.41
N ASP A 66 0.01 2.20 -20.98
CA ASP A 66 -0.93 2.78 -20.02
C ASP A 66 -0.49 2.55 -18.56
N ALA A 67 0.43 1.61 -18.34
CA ALA A 67 0.97 1.26 -17.03
C ALA A 67 2.11 2.20 -16.61
N GLN A 68 1.76 3.47 -16.44
CA GLN A 68 2.71 4.58 -16.34
C GLN A 68 3.13 4.93 -14.92
N GLN A 69 2.38 4.47 -13.92
CA GLN A 69 2.46 4.94 -12.53
C GLN A 69 3.35 4.07 -11.63
N GLU A 70 4.34 3.38 -12.18
CA GLU A 70 5.29 2.57 -11.39
C GLU A 70 6.11 3.41 -10.41
N ILE A 71 6.49 2.86 -9.26
CA ILE A 71 7.24 3.55 -8.21
C ILE A 71 8.48 2.73 -7.79
N PRO A 72 9.63 2.94 -8.45
CA PRO A 72 10.85 2.19 -8.12
C PRO A 72 11.38 2.45 -6.71
N TYR A 73 11.09 3.62 -6.12
CA TYR A 73 11.54 3.97 -4.77
C TYR A 73 11.04 2.97 -3.71
N LEU A 74 9.88 2.34 -3.96
CA LEU A 74 9.26 1.39 -3.06
C LEU A 74 9.69 -0.07 -3.33
N ASP A 75 10.67 -0.33 -4.20
CA ASP A 75 11.08 -1.71 -4.53
C ASP A 75 11.58 -2.49 -3.30
N ASN A 76 12.18 -1.80 -2.33
CA ASN A 76 12.62 -2.40 -1.06
C ASN A 76 11.58 -2.22 0.07
N TYR A 77 10.43 -1.64 -0.23
CA TYR A 77 9.35 -1.49 0.73
C TYR A 77 8.52 -2.78 0.78
N ASN A 78 8.71 -3.52 1.87
CA ASN A 78 8.00 -4.76 2.15
C ASN A 78 7.56 -4.80 3.61
N PRO A 79 6.35 -4.29 3.93
CA PRO A 79 5.77 -4.42 5.25
C PRO A 79 5.84 -5.85 5.78
N ASP A 80 6.25 -5.99 7.04
CA ASP A 80 6.33 -7.29 7.72
C ASP A 80 4.95 -7.85 8.06
N LEU A 81 3.94 -6.97 8.11
CA LEU A 81 2.56 -7.33 8.40
C LEU A 81 1.59 -6.59 7.49
N TYR A 82 0.60 -7.33 7.00
CA TYR A 82 -0.52 -6.77 6.27
C TYR A 82 -1.83 -6.96 7.03
N LYS A 83 -2.64 -5.90 7.07
CA LYS A 83 -4.05 -5.96 7.44
C LYS A 83 -4.83 -6.64 6.31
N SER A 84 -5.99 -7.23 6.62
CA SER A 84 -6.78 -7.94 5.60
C SER A 84 -7.83 -7.02 4.99
N LEU A 85 -7.77 -6.71 3.69
CA LEU A 85 -8.79 -5.84 3.05
C LEU A 85 -10.21 -6.41 3.19
N ARG A 86 -10.37 -7.75 3.23
CA ARG A 86 -11.69 -8.39 3.32
C ARG A 86 -12.44 -8.15 4.63
N LEU A 87 -11.74 -7.68 5.67
CA LEU A 87 -12.36 -7.32 6.94
C LEU A 87 -12.95 -5.90 6.92
N LEU A 88 -12.62 -5.11 5.88
CA LEU A 88 -13.04 -3.72 5.79
C LEU A 88 -14.46 -3.58 5.23
N PRO A 89 -15.16 -2.49 5.58
CA PRO A 89 -16.46 -2.17 4.99
C PRO A 89 -16.37 -2.02 3.46
N ARG A 90 -17.43 -2.49 2.78
CA ARG A 90 -17.58 -2.32 1.33
C ARG A 90 -18.04 -0.91 0.96
N THR A 91 -17.70 -0.49 -0.24
CA THR A 91 -18.22 0.71 -0.91
C THR A 91 -19.40 0.36 -1.81
N GLU A 92 -20.10 1.36 -2.35
CA GLU A 92 -21.20 1.17 -3.30
C GLU A 92 -20.80 0.44 -4.59
N THR A 93 -19.51 0.49 -4.97
CA THR A 93 -18.96 -0.20 -6.14
C THR A 93 -18.32 -1.55 -5.79
N ASN A 94 -18.60 -2.09 -4.60
CA ASN A 94 -17.99 -3.31 -4.05
C ASN A 94 -16.47 -3.27 -3.83
N GLY A 95 -15.84 -2.09 -3.94
CA GLY A 95 -14.50 -1.85 -3.39
C GLY A 95 -14.50 -1.81 -1.86
N PHE A 96 -13.38 -1.43 -1.26
CA PHE A 96 -13.19 -1.35 0.19
C PHE A 96 -12.99 0.10 0.64
N ARG A 97 -13.61 0.47 1.76
CA ARG A 97 -13.30 1.74 2.45
C ARG A 97 -12.10 1.49 3.35
N THR A 98 -10.95 2.01 2.96
CA THR A 98 -9.66 1.61 3.54
C THR A 98 -9.04 2.77 4.32
N PRO A 99 -8.91 2.65 5.66
CA PRO A 99 -8.14 3.62 6.43
C PRO A 99 -6.64 3.50 6.10
N PRO A 100 -5.80 4.45 6.55
CA PRO A 100 -4.36 4.34 6.35
C PRO A 100 -3.75 3.04 6.90
N GLY A 101 -2.72 2.56 6.19
CA GLY A 101 -1.96 1.36 6.55
C GLY A 101 -1.67 0.45 5.36
N ASP A 102 -1.05 -0.69 5.65
CA ASP A 102 -0.67 -1.70 4.67
C ASP A 102 -1.61 -2.90 4.73
N TYR A 103 -2.08 -3.32 3.56
CA TYR A 103 -3.10 -4.35 3.40
C TYR A 103 -2.74 -5.38 2.35
N ALA A 104 -3.26 -6.58 2.52
CA ALA A 104 -3.18 -7.66 1.55
C ALA A 104 -4.57 -8.22 1.23
N PHE A 105 -4.74 -8.68 0.00
CA PHE A 105 -5.99 -9.22 -0.50
C PHE A 105 -5.75 -10.27 -1.58
N HIS A 106 -6.32 -11.46 -1.36
CA HIS A 106 -6.31 -12.55 -2.33
C HIS A 106 -7.58 -12.45 -3.18
N ALA A 107 -7.42 -11.92 -4.39
CA ALA A 107 -8.50 -11.67 -5.33
C ALA A 107 -8.70 -12.86 -6.29
N HIS A 108 -9.95 -13.13 -6.67
CA HIS A 108 -10.19 -13.72 -7.98
C HIS A 108 -9.73 -12.74 -9.05
N SER A 109 -8.84 -13.19 -9.93
CA SER A 109 -8.43 -12.44 -11.12
C SER A 109 -8.88 -13.13 -12.41
N TYR A 110 -8.84 -12.39 -13.50
CA TYR A 110 -9.37 -12.83 -14.79
C TYR A 110 -8.44 -12.46 -15.93
N CYS A 111 -8.27 -13.36 -16.88
CA CYS A 111 -7.57 -13.09 -18.13
C CYS A 111 -8.38 -12.10 -18.98
N LEU A 112 -7.84 -10.90 -19.17
CA LEU A 112 -8.42 -9.84 -20.00
C LEU A 112 -7.85 -9.80 -21.42
N ARG A 113 -7.07 -10.82 -21.80
CA ARG A 113 -6.46 -10.89 -23.13
C ARG A 113 -6.30 -12.33 -23.63
N ALA A 114 -7.28 -12.80 -24.39
CA ALA A 114 -7.23 -14.11 -25.02
C ALA A 114 -6.07 -14.20 -26.05
N GLY A 115 -5.51 -15.40 -26.21
CA GLY A 115 -4.41 -15.67 -27.13
C GLY A 115 -3.05 -15.19 -26.63
N THR A 116 -2.86 -15.08 -25.31
CA THR A 116 -1.58 -14.67 -24.72
C THR A 116 -1.16 -15.61 -23.59
N HIS A 117 0.12 -15.57 -23.22
CA HIS A 117 0.67 -16.44 -22.19
C HIS A 117 0.19 -16.04 -20.81
N GLY A 118 -0.13 -17.02 -19.96
CA GLY A 118 -0.45 -16.77 -18.56
C GLY A 118 0.72 -16.14 -17.78
N PRO A 119 0.46 -15.66 -16.55
CA PRO A 119 1.51 -15.15 -15.67
C PRO A 119 2.55 -16.23 -15.35
N GLY A 120 3.83 -15.85 -15.39
CA GLY A 120 4.96 -16.67 -14.96
C GLY A 120 5.48 -16.26 -13.59
N SER A 121 6.23 -17.15 -12.94
CA SER A 121 6.92 -16.83 -11.69
C SER A 121 7.97 -15.74 -11.92
N GLY A 122 8.04 -14.76 -11.01
CA GLY A 122 9.01 -13.66 -11.06
C GLY A 122 8.64 -12.50 -12.00
N ASP A 123 7.45 -12.52 -12.61
CA ASP A 123 6.99 -11.40 -13.44
C ASP A 123 6.60 -10.16 -12.62
N GLY A 124 7.03 -8.99 -13.10
CA GLY A 124 6.52 -7.71 -12.64
C GLY A 124 5.23 -7.32 -13.35
N TYR A 125 4.23 -6.95 -12.55
CA TYR A 125 2.94 -6.43 -13.00
C TYR A 125 2.72 -5.02 -12.46
N LEU A 126 2.17 -4.15 -13.29
CA LEU A 126 1.92 -2.74 -13.00
C LEU A 126 0.44 -2.43 -13.12
N TYR A 127 -0.04 -1.47 -12.33
CA TYR A 127 -1.39 -0.95 -12.50
C TYR A 127 -1.51 -0.17 -13.82
N ALA A 128 -2.59 -0.41 -14.56
CA ALA A 128 -3.04 0.43 -15.65
C ALA A 128 -4.57 0.58 -15.63
N PRO A 129 -5.10 1.76 -16.00
CA PRO A 129 -6.54 1.93 -16.14
C PRO A 129 -7.10 1.09 -17.30
N LEU A 130 -8.35 0.61 -17.14
CA LEU A 130 -9.08 -0.02 -18.23
C LEU A 130 -9.45 1.03 -19.31
N LYS A 131 -9.19 0.72 -20.58
CA LYS A 131 -9.46 1.54 -21.77
C LYS A 131 -10.09 0.71 -22.87
N GLY A 132 -10.85 1.35 -23.76
CA GLY A 132 -11.56 0.72 -24.88
C GLY A 132 -13.08 0.72 -24.70
N ASP A 133 -13.80 0.34 -25.76
CA ASP A 133 -15.26 0.45 -25.87
C ASP A 133 -16.06 -0.37 -24.85
N ALA A 134 -15.45 -1.41 -24.26
CA ALA A 134 -16.08 -2.27 -23.27
C ALA A 134 -15.43 -2.16 -21.87
N ALA A 135 -14.54 -1.19 -21.65
CA ALA A 135 -13.80 -1.06 -20.40
C ALA A 135 -14.71 -0.89 -19.16
N ASP A 136 -15.71 -0.01 -19.26
CA ASP A 136 -16.73 0.21 -18.22
C ASP A 136 -17.56 -1.06 -17.96
N ILE A 137 -17.96 -1.79 -19.00
CA ILE A 137 -18.72 -3.03 -18.84
C ILE A 137 -17.88 -4.12 -18.18
N VAL A 138 -16.62 -4.30 -18.61
CA VAL A 138 -15.70 -5.26 -18.00
C VAL A 138 -15.53 -4.97 -16.52
N GLN A 139 -15.28 -3.70 -16.16
CA GLN A 139 -15.22 -3.27 -14.76
C GLN A 139 -16.51 -3.58 -14.01
N ASN A 140 -17.67 -3.30 -14.58
CA ASN A 140 -18.96 -3.58 -13.95
C ASN A 140 -19.21 -5.07 -13.74
N VAL A 141 -18.81 -5.93 -14.68
CA VAL A 141 -18.86 -7.40 -14.52
C VAL A 141 -18.00 -7.84 -13.33
N LEU A 142 -16.77 -7.31 -13.20
CA LEU A 142 -15.88 -7.63 -12.08
C LEU A 142 -16.48 -7.20 -10.73
N ARG A 143 -17.08 -6.00 -10.67
CA ARG A 143 -17.76 -5.48 -9.47
C ARG A 143 -18.99 -6.29 -9.08
N ARG A 144 -19.88 -6.56 -10.03
CA ARG A 144 -21.14 -7.29 -9.77
C ARG A 144 -20.92 -8.77 -9.50
N SER A 145 -19.80 -9.36 -9.95
CA SER A 145 -19.45 -10.74 -9.60
C SER A 145 -19.27 -10.98 -8.09
N VAL A 146 -19.07 -9.92 -7.31
CA VAL A 146 -19.01 -9.96 -5.84
C VAL A 146 -20.37 -10.29 -5.25
N ASP A 147 -21.44 -9.69 -5.78
CA ASP A 147 -22.82 -9.87 -5.31
C ASP A 147 -23.44 -11.19 -5.79
N HIS A 148 -22.76 -11.88 -6.71
CA HIS A 148 -23.19 -13.13 -7.32
C HIS A 148 -22.18 -14.27 -7.06
N PRO A 149 -21.92 -14.64 -5.79
CA PRO A 149 -20.98 -15.70 -5.45
C PRO A 149 -21.41 -17.08 -5.98
N GLU A 150 -22.70 -17.29 -6.23
CA GLU A 150 -23.26 -18.49 -6.85
C GLU A 150 -22.78 -18.70 -8.29
N ILE A 151 -22.31 -17.66 -8.98
CA ILE A 151 -21.71 -17.77 -10.31
C ILE A 151 -20.23 -18.17 -10.14
N PRO A 152 -19.82 -19.35 -10.62
CA PRO A 152 -18.42 -19.78 -10.54
C PRO A 152 -17.50 -18.86 -11.34
N GLN A 153 -16.27 -18.65 -10.86
CA GLN A 153 -15.26 -17.82 -11.53
C GLN A 153 -15.09 -18.14 -13.02
N ARG A 154 -15.10 -19.43 -13.38
CA ARG A 154 -14.98 -19.91 -14.77
C ARG A 154 -16.09 -19.37 -15.68
N GLN A 155 -17.30 -19.20 -15.16
CA GLN A 155 -18.43 -18.63 -15.91
C GLN A 155 -18.27 -17.12 -16.09
N VAL A 156 -17.77 -16.41 -15.07
CA VAL A 156 -17.42 -14.98 -15.18
C VAL A 156 -16.30 -14.80 -16.22
N GLN A 157 -15.24 -15.61 -16.17
CA GLN A 157 -14.16 -15.61 -17.16
C GLN A 157 -14.66 -15.86 -18.58
N THR A 158 -15.62 -16.79 -18.75
CA THR A 158 -16.26 -17.07 -20.03
C THR A 158 -17.00 -15.85 -20.56
N LEU A 159 -17.78 -15.16 -19.70
CA LEU A 159 -18.45 -13.92 -20.08
C LEU A 159 -17.45 -12.83 -20.49
N LEU A 160 -16.38 -12.63 -19.72
CA LEU A 160 -15.33 -11.66 -20.06
C LEU A 160 -14.69 -11.96 -21.42
N TRP A 161 -14.38 -13.23 -21.72
CA TRP A 161 -13.88 -13.61 -23.05
C TRP A 161 -14.92 -13.39 -24.15
N ALA A 162 -16.22 -13.60 -23.89
CA ALA A 162 -17.28 -13.27 -24.85
C ALA A 162 -17.28 -11.77 -25.21
N ILE A 163 -17.16 -10.91 -24.19
CA ILE A 163 -17.13 -9.45 -24.31
C ILE A 163 -15.87 -9.01 -25.07
N ILE A 164 -14.69 -9.48 -24.64
CA ILE A 164 -13.40 -9.11 -25.25
C ILE A 164 -13.31 -9.58 -26.71
N ALA A 165 -13.83 -10.77 -26.99
CA ALA A 165 -13.91 -11.30 -28.34
C ALA A 165 -15.04 -10.65 -29.17
N GLN A 166 -15.83 -9.74 -28.60
CA GLN A 166 -16.96 -9.05 -29.25
C GLN A 166 -17.98 -10.03 -29.85
N THR A 167 -18.34 -11.04 -29.07
CA THR A 167 -19.34 -12.06 -29.43
C THR A 167 -20.75 -11.50 -29.26
N ASP A 168 -21.69 -11.87 -30.14
CA ASP A 168 -23.11 -11.61 -29.90
C ASP A 168 -23.61 -12.36 -28.64
N LEU A 169 -23.90 -11.63 -27.57
CA LEU A 169 -24.42 -12.20 -26.33
C LEU A 169 -25.82 -12.82 -26.50
N GLY A 170 -26.57 -12.41 -27.53
CA GLY A 170 -27.87 -12.97 -27.90
C GLY A 170 -27.76 -14.40 -28.43
N SER A 171 -26.61 -14.74 -29.02
CA SER A 171 -26.32 -16.06 -29.59
C SER A 171 -25.72 -17.05 -28.59
N LEU A 172 -25.46 -16.63 -27.35
CA LEU A 172 -24.88 -17.50 -26.33
C LEU A 172 -25.86 -18.63 -25.92
N PRO A 173 -25.36 -19.85 -25.66
CA PRO A 173 -26.16 -20.92 -25.09
C PRO A 173 -26.83 -20.51 -23.77
N GLY A 174 -27.99 -21.11 -23.48
CA GLY A 174 -28.87 -20.67 -22.40
C GLY A 174 -28.19 -20.41 -21.05
N ASP A 175 -27.26 -21.28 -20.63
CA ASP A 175 -26.56 -21.12 -19.35
C ASP A 175 -25.63 -19.91 -19.34
N ARG A 176 -24.88 -19.68 -20.42
CA ARG A 176 -23.98 -18.52 -20.56
C ARG A 176 -24.76 -17.23 -20.72
N GLN A 177 -25.88 -17.27 -21.44
CA GLN A 177 -26.75 -16.13 -21.57
C GLN A 177 -27.41 -15.74 -20.25
N ARG A 178 -27.76 -16.71 -19.40
CA ARG A 178 -28.27 -16.42 -18.05
C ARG A 178 -27.22 -15.67 -17.22
N VAL A 179 -25.97 -16.14 -17.21
CA VAL A 179 -24.86 -15.44 -16.53
C VAL A 179 -24.69 -14.01 -17.06
N ALA A 180 -24.72 -13.83 -18.39
CA ALA A 180 -24.65 -12.50 -19.00
C ALA A 180 -25.79 -11.59 -18.54
N ARG A 181 -27.04 -12.09 -18.50
CA ARG A 181 -28.21 -11.33 -18.05
C ARG A 181 -28.23 -11.05 -16.54
N THR A 182 -27.52 -11.85 -15.73
CA THR A 182 -27.37 -11.58 -14.31
C THR A 182 -26.33 -10.48 -14.05
N LEU A 183 -25.18 -10.53 -14.75
CA LEU A 183 -24.05 -9.64 -14.49
C LEU A 183 -24.06 -8.34 -15.31
N LEU A 184 -24.88 -8.25 -16.35
CA LEU A 184 -25.03 -7.08 -17.19
C LEU A 184 -26.41 -6.45 -17.01
N THR A 185 -26.47 -5.13 -17.08
CA THR A 185 -27.74 -4.41 -17.25
C THR A 185 -28.30 -4.64 -18.66
N ASP A 186 -29.60 -4.37 -18.84
CA ASP A 186 -30.24 -4.50 -20.16
C ASP A 186 -29.57 -3.61 -21.22
N ASP A 187 -29.15 -2.40 -20.84
CA ASP A 187 -28.45 -1.46 -21.74
C ASP A 187 -27.07 -1.98 -22.13
N GLU A 188 -26.29 -2.49 -21.18
CA GLU A 188 -24.97 -3.08 -21.46
C GLU A 188 -25.10 -4.35 -22.31
N PHE A 189 -26.09 -5.20 -22.02
CA PHE A 189 -26.37 -6.40 -22.82
C PHE A 189 -26.76 -6.02 -24.25
N ALA A 190 -27.66 -5.06 -24.44
CA ALA A 190 -28.07 -4.59 -25.75
C ALA A 190 -26.92 -3.93 -26.52
N ARG A 191 -26.05 -3.16 -25.84
CA ARG A 191 -24.86 -2.54 -26.42
C ARG A 191 -23.89 -3.58 -26.98
N LEU A 192 -23.70 -4.69 -26.26
CA LEU A 192 -22.82 -5.78 -26.68
C LEU A 192 -23.46 -6.70 -27.74
N SER A 193 -24.78 -6.88 -27.72
CA SER A 193 -25.51 -7.66 -28.74
C SER A 193 -25.71 -6.93 -30.08
N SER A 194 -25.91 -5.61 -30.06
CA SER A 194 -26.09 -4.80 -31.28
C SER A 194 -24.80 -4.59 -32.07
N GLY A 195 -23.65 -4.98 -31.49
CA GLY A 195 -22.33 -4.77 -32.04
C GLY A 195 -21.59 -6.04 -32.49
N ALA A 196 -22.26 -7.16 -32.71
CA ALA A 196 -21.56 -8.41 -33.01
C ALA A 196 -20.78 -8.38 -34.33
N LEU A 197 -19.49 -8.73 -34.29
CA LEU A 197 -18.78 -9.21 -35.48
C LEU A 197 -19.31 -10.62 -35.77
N GLY A 198 -20.04 -10.76 -36.88
CA GLY A 198 -20.41 -12.08 -37.42
C GLY A 198 -19.17 -12.95 -37.67
N GLN A 199 -19.37 -14.22 -38.00
CA GLN A 199 -18.24 -15.09 -38.36
C GLN A 199 -17.46 -14.47 -39.53
N ILE A 200 -16.17 -14.22 -39.29
CA ILE A 200 -15.27 -13.64 -40.28
C ILE A 200 -14.86 -14.78 -41.22
N PRO A 201 -15.07 -14.67 -42.54
CA PRO A 201 -14.58 -15.69 -43.47
C PRO A 201 -13.06 -15.85 -43.38
N ASP A 202 -12.57 -17.09 -43.35
CA ASP A 202 -11.14 -17.41 -43.16
C ASP A 202 -10.21 -16.72 -44.16
N GLU A 203 -10.68 -16.47 -45.38
CA GLU A 203 -9.91 -15.80 -46.44
C GLU A 203 -9.69 -14.31 -46.13
N LEU A 204 -10.72 -13.63 -45.62
CA LEU A 204 -10.67 -12.24 -45.17
C LEU A 204 -9.79 -12.12 -43.92
N LEU A 205 -9.93 -13.05 -42.98
CA LEU A 205 -9.11 -13.16 -41.78
C LEU A 205 -7.61 -13.29 -42.13
N ARG A 206 -7.24 -14.26 -42.96
CA ARG A 206 -5.83 -14.48 -43.38
C ARG A 206 -5.23 -13.27 -44.08
N ARG A 207 -6.03 -12.50 -44.82
CA ARG A 207 -5.56 -11.29 -45.51
C ARG A 207 -5.34 -10.13 -44.55
N ALA A 208 -6.25 -9.92 -43.60
CA ALA A 208 -6.13 -8.92 -42.53
C ALA A 208 -4.92 -9.20 -41.60
N LEU A 209 -4.65 -10.46 -41.29
CA LEU A 209 -3.57 -10.84 -40.38
C LEU A 209 -2.17 -10.56 -40.93
N ARG A 210 -1.95 -10.62 -42.26
CA ARG A 210 -0.61 -10.47 -42.87
C ARG A 210 0.06 -9.12 -42.58
N GLU A 211 -0.72 -8.09 -42.30
CA GLU A 211 -0.23 -6.73 -42.02
C GLU A 211 -0.04 -6.45 -40.52
N LEU A 212 -0.43 -7.37 -39.64
CA LEU A 212 -0.34 -7.19 -38.18
C LEU A 212 0.97 -7.76 -37.62
N PRO A 213 1.52 -7.21 -36.53
CA PRO A 213 2.62 -7.85 -35.79
C PRO A 213 2.21 -9.22 -35.21
N PRO A 214 3.16 -10.14 -34.96
CA PRO A 214 2.85 -11.51 -34.55
C PRO A 214 1.91 -11.64 -33.34
N VAL A 215 2.10 -10.82 -32.29
CA VAL A 215 1.23 -10.85 -31.11
C VAL A 215 -0.18 -10.35 -31.43
N ALA A 216 -0.31 -9.33 -32.28
CA ALA A 216 -1.61 -8.84 -32.71
C ALA A 216 -2.34 -9.86 -33.58
N GLN A 217 -1.62 -10.54 -34.49
CA GLN A 217 -2.16 -11.67 -35.26
C GLN A 217 -2.72 -12.75 -34.34
N GLN A 218 -1.91 -13.16 -33.37
CA GLN A 218 -2.26 -14.21 -32.43
C GLN A 218 -3.52 -13.88 -31.61
N VAL A 219 -3.61 -12.66 -31.08
CA VAL A 219 -4.79 -12.18 -30.33
C VAL A 219 -6.02 -12.14 -31.24
N PHE A 220 -5.88 -11.68 -32.48
CA PHE A 220 -6.99 -11.61 -33.42
C PHE A 220 -7.54 -13.00 -33.79
N GLU A 221 -6.65 -13.95 -34.09
CA GLU A 221 -7.02 -15.34 -34.35
C GLU A 221 -7.66 -16.01 -33.12
N ALA A 222 -7.12 -15.76 -31.93
CA ALA A 222 -7.68 -16.28 -30.69
C ALA A 222 -9.10 -15.74 -30.46
N ASN A 223 -9.34 -14.45 -30.66
CA ASN A 223 -10.67 -13.85 -30.56
C ASN A 223 -11.65 -14.42 -31.60
N ALA A 224 -11.20 -14.67 -32.84
CA ALA A 224 -12.04 -15.31 -33.85
C ALA A 224 -12.43 -16.75 -33.48
N ARG A 225 -11.47 -17.56 -33.03
CA ARG A 225 -11.72 -18.91 -32.53
C ARG A 225 -12.60 -18.92 -31.28
N MET A 226 -12.42 -17.93 -30.40
CA MET A 226 -13.22 -17.74 -29.19
C MET A 226 -14.69 -17.51 -29.52
N ARG A 227 -15.02 -16.57 -30.43
CA ARG A 227 -16.41 -16.33 -30.88
C ARG A 227 -17.09 -17.60 -31.40
N GLY A 228 -16.37 -18.38 -32.21
CA GLY A 228 -16.89 -19.63 -32.75
C GLY A 228 -17.11 -20.70 -31.68
N THR A 229 -16.22 -20.79 -30.69
CA THR A 229 -16.31 -21.83 -29.66
C THR A 229 -17.33 -21.49 -28.58
N ILE A 230 -17.38 -20.23 -28.13
CA ILE A 230 -18.25 -19.80 -27.03
C ILE A 230 -19.74 -19.82 -27.38
N THR A 231 -20.09 -19.85 -28.66
CA THR A 231 -21.47 -19.97 -29.15
C THR A 231 -21.91 -21.43 -29.30
N ARG A 232 -20.98 -22.40 -29.24
CA ARG A 232 -21.32 -23.85 -29.26
C ARG A 232 -21.88 -24.28 -27.91
N ALA A 233 -23.06 -24.90 -27.92
CA ALA A 233 -23.76 -25.35 -26.72
C ALA A 233 -22.98 -26.38 -25.87
N ASN A 234 -22.12 -27.19 -26.49
CA ASN A 234 -21.36 -28.26 -25.83
C ASN A 234 -19.89 -27.92 -25.59
N SER A 235 -19.47 -26.67 -25.81
CA SER A 235 -18.07 -26.29 -25.55
C SER A 235 -17.76 -26.26 -24.06
N THR A 236 -16.61 -26.79 -23.66
CA THR A 236 -16.20 -26.80 -22.25
C THR A 236 -15.40 -25.55 -21.88
N PHE A 237 -15.17 -25.34 -20.59
CA PHE A 237 -14.28 -24.26 -20.15
C PHE A 237 -12.84 -24.50 -20.61
N GLU A 238 -12.39 -25.75 -20.53
CA GLU A 238 -11.04 -26.17 -20.90
C GLU A 238 -10.77 -25.94 -22.39
N GLU A 239 -11.76 -26.16 -23.27
CA GLU A 239 -11.66 -25.82 -24.69
C GLU A 239 -11.49 -24.32 -24.92
N LEU A 240 -12.21 -23.48 -24.16
CA LEU A 240 -12.08 -22.03 -24.22
C LEU A 240 -10.72 -21.56 -23.68
N GLU A 241 -10.29 -22.14 -22.55
CA GLU A 241 -9.03 -21.82 -21.90
C GLU A 241 -7.82 -22.12 -22.79
N GLN A 242 -7.83 -23.24 -23.53
CA GLN A 242 -6.77 -23.57 -24.50
C GLN A 242 -6.64 -22.53 -25.63
N ILE A 243 -7.72 -21.83 -25.97
CA ILE A 243 -7.70 -20.73 -26.95
C ILE A 243 -7.18 -19.45 -26.29
N ALA A 244 -7.61 -19.17 -25.06
CA ALA A 244 -7.33 -17.92 -24.38
C ALA A 244 -5.93 -17.84 -23.76
N VAL A 245 -5.43 -18.97 -23.23
CA VAL A 245 -4.24 -19.02 -22.38
C VAL A 245 -3.19 -19.92 -23.01
N LEU A 246 -2.12 -19.30 -23.48
CA LEU A 246 -1.03 -20.03 -24.08
C LEU A 246 -0.11 -20.61 -23.00
N LEU A 247 0.28 -21.87 -23.21
CA LEU A 247 1.24 -22.56 -22.36
C LEU A 247 2.67 -22.28 -22.83
N GLY A 248 3.62 -22.40 -21.90
CA GLY A 248 5.05 -22.20 -22.14
C GLY A 248 5.54 -20.78 -21.87
N GLU A 249 6.85 -20.58 -22.02
CA GLU A 249 7.49 -19.29 -21.78
C GLU A 249 7.05 -18.25 -22.80
N ALA A 250 6.63 -17.09 -22.31
CA ALA A 250 6.20 -16.00 -23.16
C ALA A 250 7.43 -15.34 -23.81
N PRO A 251 7.50 -15.22 -25.14
CA PRO A 251 8.61 -14.54 -25.81
C PRO A 251 8.58 -13.05 -25.49
N ARG A 252 9.74 -12.45 -25.26
CA ARG A 252 9.85 -10.99 -25.21
C ARG A 252 9.66 -10.43 -26.62
N THR A 253 8.62 -9.62 -26.78
CA THR A 253 8.25 -9.00 -28.06
C THR A 253 8.41 -7.49 -28.02
N GLU A 254 8.28 -6.83 -29.17
CA GLU A 254 8.31 -5.37 -29.27
C GLU A 254 7.38 -4.71 -28.24
N GLY A 255 7.83 -3.58 -27.68
CA GLY A 255 7.16 -2.88 -26.59
C GLY A 255 7.31 -3.51 -25.20
N SER A 256 7.92 -4.70 -25.06
CA SER A 256 8.23 -5.27 -23.75
C SER A 256 9.33 -4.47 -23.05
N ARG A 257 9.22 -4.33 -21.72
CA ARG A 257 10.27 -3.75 -20.87
C ARG A 257 10.46 -4.55 -19.60
N GLU A 258 11.61 -4.40 -18.97
CA GLU A 258 11.83 -5.01 -17.66
C GLU A 258 10.99 -4.29 -16.60
N VAL A 259 10.24 -5.09 -15.85
CA VAL A 259 9.51 -4.68 -14.65
C VAL A 259 9.89 -5.70 -13.58
N PRO A 260 10.54 -5.28 -12.49
CA PRO A 260 10.83 -6.17 -11.38
C PRO A 260 9.56 -6.80 -10.81
N ALA A 261 9.66 -8.04 -10.34
CA ALA A 261 8.62 -8.64 -9.52
C ALA A 261 8.28 -7.70 -8.35
N GLN A 262 7.02 -7.63 -7.96
CA GLN A 262 6.58 -6.84 -6.80
C GLN A 262 6.79 -5.32 -6.90
N ARG A 263 7.03 -4.78 -8.10
CA ARG A 263 7.07 -3.33 -8.35
C ARG A 263 5.75 -2.69 -7.93
N TRP A 264 5.83 -1.70 -7.05
CA TRP A 264 4.69 -0.87 -6.67
C TRP A 264 4.27 0.05 -7.81
N SER A 265 2.97 0.29 -7.90
CA SER A 265 2.36 1.31 -8.73
C SER A 265 1.57 2.28 -7.85
N TYR A 266 1.61 3.56 -8.16
CA TYR A 266 0.69 4.55 -7.60
C TYR A 266 -0.67 4.42 -8.30
N HIS A 267 -1.76 4.50 -7.54
CA HIS A 267 -3.13 4.52 -8.05
C HIS A 267 -3.69 5.95 -7.98
N PRO A 268 -4.47 6.42 -8.98
CA PRO A 268 -5.00 7.78 -9.00
C PRO A 268 -5.86 8.15 -7.78
N ASP A 269 -6.49 7.15 -7.14
CA ASP A 269 -7.29 7.35 -5.92
C ASP A 269 -6.45 7.55 -4.65
N GLY A 270 -5.13 7.61 -4.77
CA GLY A 270 -4.25 8.02 -3.66
C GLY A 270 -3.71 6.88 -2.80
N TYR A 271 -3.57 5.69 -3.36
CA TYR A 271 -2.92 4.56 -2.71
C TYR A 271 -1.85 3.94 -3.62
N PHE A 272 -1.07 3.02 -3.07
CA PHE A 272 -0.07 2.25 -3.80
C PHE A 272 -0.52 0.79 -3.89
N VAL A 273 -0.27 0.14 -5.02
CA VAL A 273 -0.65 -1.25 -5.26
C VAL A 273 0.45 -2.03 -5.97
N ARG A 274 0.62 -3.30 -5.63
CA ARG A 274 1.41 -4.26 -6.39
C ARG A 274 0.71 -5.61 -6.45
N TYR A 275 1.11 -6.43 -7.41
CA TYR A 275 0.42 -7.68 -7.75
C TYR A 275 1.38 -8.87 -7.72
N GLN A 276 0.92 -9.97 -7.12
CA GLN A 276 1.56 -11.29 -7.21
C GLN A 276 0.55 -12.31 -7.79
N PRO A 277 0.50 -12.47 -9.11
CA PRO A 277 -0.39 -13.44 -9.72
C PRO A 277 0.11 -14.88 -9.53
N SER A 278 -0.83 -15.79 -9.27
CA SER A 278 -0.64 -17.24 -9.26
C SER A 278 -1.52 -17.85 -10.34
N GLY A 279 -0.98 -17.91 -11.56
CA GLY A 279 -1.80 -18.06 -12.76
C GLY A 279 -2.66 -16.82 -13.01
N TYR A 280 -3.59 -16.91 -13.95
CA TYR A 280 -4.46 -15.76 -14.29
C TYR A 280 -5.71 -15.64 -13.44
N SER A 281 -6.03 -16.69 -12.66
CA SER A 281 -7.26 -16.81 -11.88
C SER A 281 -7.12 -16.34 -10.45
N ARG A 282 -5.90 -16.16 -9.94
CA ARG A 282 -5.64 -15.75 -8.56
C ARG A 282 -4.55 -14.70 -8.53
N THR A 283 -4.81 -13.59 -7.84
CA THR A 283 -3.80 -12.55 -7.63
C THR A 283 -3.80 -12.15 -6.16
N GLU A 284 -2.63 -12.22 -5.53
CA GLU A 284 -2.40 -11.54 -4.26
C GLU A 284 -2.06 -10.08 -4.54
N MET A 285 -2.87 -9.18 -4.01
CA MET A 285 -2.67 -7.74 -4.09
C MET A 285 -2.13 -7.24 -2.76
N HIS A 286 -1.08 -6.43 -2.81
CA HIS A 286 -0.67 -5.61 -1.67
C HIS A 286 -1.03 -4.16 -1.92
N VAL A 287 -1.57 -3.51 -0.91
CA VAL A 287 -2.05 -2.13 -0.96
C VAL A 287 -1.43 -1.35 0.19
N SER A 288 -0.93 -0.15 -0.07
CA SER A 288 -0.44 0.76 0.95
C SER A 288 -1.21 2.08 0.82
N VAL A 289 -2.03 2.38 1.83
CA VAL A 289 -2.81 3.61 1.92
C VAL A 289 -2.04 4.60 2.81
N PRO A 290 -1.56 5.73 2.27
CA PRO A 290 -0.71 6.65 3.02
C PRO A 290 -1.45 7.27 4.20
N GLN A 291 -0.81 7.26 5.37
CA GLN A 291 -1.27 8.04 6.52
C GLN A 291 -0.84 9.50 6.41
N PRO A 292 -1.60 10.45 6.98
CA PRO A 292 -1.18 11.84 7.00
C PRO A 292 0.15 12.07 7.73
N PHE A 293 1.05 12.81 7.10
CA PHE A 293 2.29 13.29 7.72
C PHE A 293 2.43 14.81 7.65
N ARG A 294 2.95 15.40 8.72
CA ARG A 294 3.32 16.81 8.78
C ARG A 294 4.85 16.96 8.74
N LEU A 295 5.33 17.80 7.82
CA LEU A 295 6.73 18.21 7.74
C LEU A 295 6.86 19.67 8.19
N THR A 296 7.72 19.94 9.17
CA THR A 296 8.13 21.29 9.55
C THR A 296 9.51 21.59 8.94
N ARG A 297 9.70 22.83 8.48
CA ARG A 297 10.98 23.30 7.94
C ARG A 297 11.41 24.61 8.57
N ASP A 298 12.71 24.84 8.62
CA ASP A 298 13.28 26.14 9.01
C ASP A 298 13.41 27.11 7.82
N ALA A 299 13.97 28.31 8.09
CA ALA A 299 14.16 29.37 7.10
C ALA A 299 15.15 28.98 5.99
N GLN A 300 16.02 28.01 6.23
CA GLN A 300 16.96 27.45 5.26
C GLN A 300 16.32 26.31 4.44
N GLY A 301 15.04 26.00 4.70
CA GLY A 301 14.27 24.99 3.99
C GLY A 301 14.63 23.55 4.37
N ARG A 302 15.29 23.34 5.51
CA ARG A 302 15.68 22.03 6.04
C ARG A 302 14.53 21.42 6.85
N ILE A 303 14.34 20.10 6.81
CA ILE A 303 13.30 19.44 7.61
C ILE A 303 13.74 19.41 9.07
N THR A 304 12.97 20.02 9.96
CA THR A 304 13.25 20.06 11.40
C THR A 304 12.33 19.15 12.21
N GLU A 305 11.20 18.73 11.65
CA GLU A 305 10.24 17.85 12.31
C GLU A 305 9.46 17.04 11.28
N VAL A 306 9.30 15.74 11.53
CA VAL A 306 8.37 14.84 10.85
C VAL A 306 7.42 14.27 11.90
N ILE A 307 6.11 14.37 11.69
CA ILE A 307 5.08 13.84 12.58
C ILE A 307 4.06 13.03 11.80
N ASP A 308 3.67 11.87 12.34
CA ASP A 308 2.58 11.03 11.84
C ASP A 308 1.22 11.32 12.51
N SER A 309 0.20 10.52 12.17
CA SER A 309 -1.14 10.64 12.76
C SER A 309 -1.20 10.29 14.25
N ASP A 310 -0.32 9.38 14.67
CA ASP A 310 -0.34 8.78 16.00
C ASP A 310 0.40 9.68 17.01
N GLY A 311 1.14 10.67 16.52
CA GLY A 311 1.85 11.66 17.32
C GLY A 311 3.35 11.38 17.43
N ASN A 312 3.84 10.32 16.80
CA ASN A 312 5.25 9.98 16.76
C ASN A 312 6.02 11.06 16.00
N ARG A 313 7.24 11.33 16.45
CA ARG A 313 8.04 12.47 15.96
C ARG A 313 9.46 12.08 15.63
N ILE A 314 10.00 12.72 14.60
CA ILE A 314 11.43 12.80 14.34
C ILE A 314 11.79 14.28 14.30
N LEU A 315 12.53 14.76 15.31
CA LEU A 315 13.00 16.13 15.42
C LEU A 315 14.48 16.23 15.05
N ILE A 316 14.81 17.20 14.21
CA ILE A 316 16.16 17.40 13.68
C ILE A 316 16.65 18.80 14.08
N GLY A 317 17.71 18.85 14.87
CA GLY A 317 18.51 20.04 15.11
C GLY A 317 19.73 20.03 14.20
N TYR A 318 20.00 21.14 13.52
CA TYR A 318 21.17 21.29 12.65
C TYR A 318 22.29 22.06 13.35
N ASP A 319 23.54 21.71 13.06
CA ASP A 319 24.73 22.38 13.58
C ASP A 319 25.14 23.53 12.65
N ASP A 320 24.62 24.72 12.93
CA ASP A 320 24.91 25.93 12.14
C ASP A 320 26.34 26.48 12.37
N SER A 321 27.11 25.92 13.32
CA SER A 321 28.53 26.25 13.45
C SER A 321 29.39 25.57 12.39
N VAL A 322 28.88 24.49 11.79
CA VAL A 322 29.53 23.79 10.67
C VAL A 322 29.04 24.39 9.36
N ALA A 323 29.96 24.93 8.56
CA ALA A 323 29.61 25.46 7.25
C ALA A 323 28.88 24.38 6.40
N PRO A 324 27.78 24.74 5.70
CA PRO A 324 27.09 23.79 4.83
C PRO A 324 28.02 23.26 3.74
N LEU A 325 27.92 21.97 3.46
CA LEU A 325 28.58 21.37 2.31
C LEU A 325 28.00 21.97 1.03
N THR A 326 28.86 22.53 0.18
CA THR A 326 28.50 22.98 -1.17
C THR A 326 28.88 21.92 -2.20
N VAL A 327 28.01 21.69 -3.18
CA VAL A 327 28.30 20.75 -4.28
C VAL A 327 28.85 21.51 -5.48
N SER A 328 30.05 21.14 -5.94
CA SER A 328 30.63 21.79 -7.11
C SER A 328 29.82 21.44 -8.36
N GLY A 329 29.37 22.46 -9.10
CA GLY A 329 28.52 22.29 -10.28
C GLY A 329 27.02 22.18 -10.00
N ASP A 330 26.59 22.07 -8.73
CA ASP A 330 25.18 22.03 -8.36
C ASP A 330 24.89 22.95 -7.16
N SER A 331 24.36 24.14 -7.45
CA SER A 331 23.97 25.10 -6.42
C SER A 331 22.61 24.81 -5.77
N ASN A 332 21.84 23.87 -6.30
CA ASN A 332 20.50 23.56 -5.81
C ASN A 332 20.51 22.62 -4.61
N VAL A 333 21.67 22.04 -4.30
CA VAL A 333 21.85 21.09 -3.21
C VAL A 333 22.91 21.57 -2.23
N ARG A 334 22.59 21.44 -0.94
CA ARG A 334 23.54 21.67 0.16
C ARG A 334 23.48 20.52 1.14
N GLY A 335 24.60 20.20 1.77
CA GLY A 335 24.65 19.28 2.90
C GLY A 335 24.68 20.03 4.23
N TYR A 336 23.94 19.54 5.21
CA TYR A 336 23.84 20.14 6.55
C TYR A 336 24.11 19.10 7.62
N ALA A 337 25.08 19.40 8.51
CA ALA A 337 25.40 18.56 9.65
C ALA A 337 24.29 18.60 10.71
N PHE A 338 24.00 17.44 11.31
CA PHE A 338 23.09 17.39 12.45
C PHE A 338 23.82 17.81 13.73
N ASN A 339 23.14 18.63 14.53
CA ASN A 339 23.45 18.86 15.94
C ASN A 339 22.75 17.83 16.83
N SER A 340 21.49 17.52 16.55
CA SER A 340 20.70 16.54 17.29
C SER A 340 19.67 15.85 16.39
N ILE A 341 19.44 14.58 16.65
CA ILE A 341 18.30 13.82 16.14
C ILE A 341 17.55 13.36 17.38
N ARG A 342 16.26 13.67 17.51
CA ARG A 342 15.41 13.15 18.59
C ARG A 342 14.24 12.40 17.99
N MET A 343 13.96 11.21 18.48
CA MET A 343 12.79 10.42 18.10
C MET A 343 11.89 10.26 19.32
N VAL A 344 10.60 10.51 19.11
CA VAL A 344 9.55 10.24 20.08
C VAL A 344 8.60 9.24 19.45
N HIS A 345 8.35 8.13 20.11
CA HIS A 345 7.51 7.05 19.59
C HIS A 345 6.68 6.45 20.71
N ASP A 346 5.38 6.29 20.48
CA ASP A 346 4.49 5.55 21.36
C ASP A 346 4.04 4.27 20.65
N GLU A 347 4.00 3.15 21.37
CA GLU A 347 3.38 1.91 20.91
C GLU A 347 2.50 1.30 21.99
N VAL A 348 1.39 0.67 21.59
CA VAL A 348 0.55 -0.09 22.53
C VAL A 348 1.28 -1.38 22.90
N LEU A 349 1.46 -1.60 24.19
CA LEU A 349 1.79 -2.90 24.77
C LEU A 349 0.48 -3.59 25.14
N PRO A 350 0.00 -4.53 24.32
CA PRO A 350 -1.37 -5.00 24.49
C PRO A 350 -1.56 -5.82 25.77
N PRO A 351 -2.75 -5.75 26.39
CA PRO A 351 -3.93 -5.00 25.91
C PRO A 351 -4.08 -3.58 26.46
N GLU A 352 -3.36 -3.19 27.51
CA GLU A 352 -3.80 -2.08 28.39
C GLU A 352 -2.77 -0.96 28.59
N GLU A 353 -1.58 -1.07 27.98
CA GLU A 353 -0.50 -0.13 28.23
C GLU A 353 0.10 0.50 26.97
N ILE A 354 0.86 1.58 27.18
CA ILE A 354 1.58 2.30 26.15
C ILE A 354 3.04 2.40 26.58
N LEU A 355 3.95 1.96 25.70
CA LEU A 355 5.37 2.21 25.83
C LEU A 355 5.71 3.49 25.09
N SER A 356 6.33 4.43 25.80
CA SER A 356 6.82 5.69 25.23
C SER A 356 8.33 5.68 25.15
N PHE A 357 8.86 5.92 23.95
CA PHE A 357 10.28 6.01 23.67
C PHE A 357 10.63 7.45 23.33
N ASP A 358 11.68 7.97 23.96
CA ASP A 358 12.24 9.28 23.66
C ASP A 358 13.76 9.23 23.68
N GLN A 359 14.37 9.23 22.50
CA GLN A 359 15.81 9.09 22.36
C GLN A 359 16.41 10.22 21.54
N THR A 360 17.54 10.76 22.02
CA THR A 360 18.31 11.82 21.34
C THR A 360 19.74 11.38 21.02
N TRP A 361 20.14 11.52 19.76
CA TRP A 361 21.52 11.37 19.27
C TRP A 361 22.12 12.75 18.99
N ASN A 362 23.22 13.08 19.64
CA ASN A 362 23.89 14.38 19.50
C ASN A 362 25.10 14.29 18.60
N GLY A 363 25.26 15.28 17.72
CA GLY A 363 26.45 15.48 16.92
C GLY A 363 26.79 14.29 16.03
N GLN A 364 25.81 13.61 15.44
CA GLN A 364 26.03 12.45 14.55
C GLN A 364 25.29 12.63 13.23
N GLY A 365 25.96 12.38 12.09
CA GLY A 365 25.35 12.42 10.77
C GLY A 365 25.14 13.83 10.17
N TRP A 366 24.61 13.83 8.94
CA TRP A 366 24.28 15.02 8.14
C TRP A 366 23.32 14.60 7.02
N THR A 367 22.61 15.54 6.38
CA THR A 367 21.72 15.26 5.24
C THR A 367 21.87 16.25 4.10
N LEU A 368 21.48 15.84 2.89
CA LEU A 368 21.33 16.71 1.74
C LEU A 368 19.95 17.38 1.77
N VAL A 369 19.88 18.63 1.31
CA VAL A 369 18.63 19.36 1.10
C VAL A 369 18.66 19.94 -0.31
N GLY A 370 17.62 19.66 -1.09
CA GLY A 370 17.47 20.08 -2.47
C GLY A 370 17.36 18.92 -3.46
N ILE A 371 17.13 19.29 -4.73
CA ILE A 371 17.00 18.36 -5.85
C ILE A 371 18.35 18.28 -6.56
N PRO A 372 19.06 17.14 -6.49
CA PRO A 372 20.38 17.01 -7.12
C PRO A 372 20.27 16.95 -8.65
N GLY A 373 21.20 17.64 -9.30
CA GLY A 373 21.40 17.66 -10.74
C GLY A 373 22.76 17.07 -11.12
N SER A 374 23.52 17.78 -11.94
CA SER A 374 24.87 17.40 -12.34
C SER A 374 25.91 18.14 -11.50
N GLY A 375 26.60 17.42 -10.62
CA GLY A 375 27.60 18.02 -9.74
C GLY A 375 28.58 16.99 -9.19
N ASN A 376 29.54 17.47 -8.42
CA ASN A 376 30.48 16.64 -7.69
C ASN A 376 30.59 17.14 -6.25
N ALA A 377 30.17 16.31 -5.30
CA ALA A 377 30.26 16.60 -3.89
C ALA A 377 31.57 16.04 -3.34
N SER A 378 32.36 16.88 -2.68
CA SER A 378 33.52 16.47 -1.90
C SER A 378 33.48 17.15 -0.55
N GLY A 379 33.73 16.40 0.51
CA GLY A 379 33.61 16.86 1.88
C GLY A 379 34.59 16.13 2.79
N GLY A 380 35.08 16.83 3.81
CA GLY A 380 35.89 16.27 4.89
C GLY A 380 35.16 16.36 6.23
N GLY A 381 35.71 15.73 7.27
CA GLY A 381 35.16 15.79 8.62
C GLY A 381 33.73 15.26 8.70
N ARG A 382 32.77 16.13 9.06
CA ARG A 382 31.33 15.82 9.18
C ARG A 382 30.71 15.32 7.87
N TYR A 383 31.35 15.58 6.72
CA TYR A 383 30.85 15.26 5.39
C TYR A 383 31.71 14.21 4.64
N ASN A 384 32.41 13.35 5.37
CA ASN A 384 33.39 12.39 4.82
C ASN A 384 32.86 11.48 3.69
N ASN A 385 31.56 11.19 3.64
CA ASN A 385 30.89 10.38 2.61
C ASN A 385 30.07 11.22 1.60
N ALA A 386 30.36 12.51 1.47
CA ALA A 386 29.66 13.46 0.58
C ALA A 386 29.51 12.96 -0.86
N GLY A 387 30.60 12.47 -1.46
CA GLY A 387 30.60 12.01 -2.85
C GLY A 387 29.65 10.84 -3.08
N ASP A 388 29.65 9.86 -2.17
CA ASP A 388 28.84 8.65 -2.29
C ASP A 388 27.36 8.98 -2.11
N ARG A 389 27.02 9.75 -1.08
CA ARG A 389 25.64 10.19 -0.82
C ARG A 389 25.08 11.04 -1.96
N TYR A 390 25.87 11.95 -2.52
CA TYR A 390 25.43 12.75 -3.65
C TYR A 390 25.22 11.91 -4.91
N ARG A 391 26.08 10.92 -5.20
CA ARG A 391 25.87 9.99 -6.33
C ARG A 391 24.60 9.16 -6.17
N GLN A 392 24.31 8.67 -4.97
CA GLN A 392 23.06 7.97 -4.66
C GLN A 392 21.84 8.89 -4.84
N ALA A 393 21.95 10.15 -4.40
CA ALA A 393 20.91 11.16 -4.56
C ALA A 393 20.62 11.48 -6.04
N VAL A 394 21.64 11.59 -6.88
CA VAL A 394 21.50 11.76 -8.35
C VAL A 394 20.86 10.51 -8.98
N ALA A 395 21.32 9.31 -8.63
CA ALA A 395 20.75 8.06 -9.14
C ALA A 395 19.27 7.93 -8.79
N TYR A 396 18.89 8.28 -7.56
CA TYR A 396 17.50 8.37 -7.15
C TYR A 396 16.69 9.33 -8.05
N GLN A 397 17.15 10.57 -8.25
CA GLN A 397 16.42 11.52 -9.10
C GLN A 397 16.25 11.02 -10.53
N GLN A 398 17.29 10.43 -11.12
CA GLN A 398 17.22 9.86 -12.46
C GLN A 398 16.22 8.71 -12.55
N GLN A 399 16.18 7.84 -11.54
CA GLN A 399 15.26 6.71 -11.50
C GLN A 399 13.80 7.15 -11.33
N GLN A 400 13.54 8.21 -10.57
CA GLN A 400 12.18 8.68 -10.29
C GLN A 400 11.64 9.70 -11.30
N ALA A 401 12.49 10.37 -12.09
CA ALA A 401 12.06 11.46 -12.98
C ALA A 401 10.91 11.06 -13.93
N GLY A 402 11.08 9.96 -14.68
CA GLY A 402 10.05 9.47 -15.60
C GLY A 402 8.75 9.05 -14.91
N PRO A 403 8.79 8.20 -13.86
CA PRO A 403 7.63 7.91 -13.02
C PRO A 403 6.86 9.14 -12.51
N LEU A 404 7.57 10.10 -11.92
CA LEU A 404 6.97 11.29 -11.31
C LEU A 404 6.42 12.27 -12.36
N GLU A 405 6.99 12.30 -13.57
CA GLU A 405 6.43 13.04 -14.70
C GLU A 405 5.07 12.47 -15.11
N ARG A 406 4.95 11.15 -15.19
CA ARG A 406 3.69 10.49 -15.60
C ARG A 406 2.59 10.55 -14.54
N ILE A 407 2.94 10.69 -13.27
CA ILE A 407 1.99 10.97 -12.18
C ILE A 407 1.58 12.46 -12.18
N GLY A 408 2.31 13.32 -12.91
CA GLY A 408 2.00 14.74 -13.02
C GLY A 408 2.60 15.61 -11.92
N VAL A 409 3.55 15.08 -11.13
CA VAL A 409 4.17 15.83 -10.02
C VAL A 409 5.54 16.42 -10.37
N ALA A 410 6.21 15.95 -11.43
CA ALA A 410 7.57 16.41 -11.77
C ALA A 410 7.66 17.92 -12.10
N ALA A 411 6.59 18.52 -12.63
CA ALA A 411 6.54 19.95 -12.91
C ALA A 411 6.41 20.82 -11.64
N ASN A 412 6.03 20.21 -10.51
CA ASN A 412 5.91 20.88 -9.22
C ASN A 412 7.25 20.81 -8.46
N SER A 413 8.02 21.90 -8.51
CA SER A 413 9.33 21.95 -7.84
C SER A 413 9.24 21.77 -6.32
N ALA A 414 8.14 22.16 -5.69
CA ALA A 414 7.93 21.93 -4.25
C ALA A 414 7.71 20.43 -3.97
N ALA A 415 6.95 19.74 -4.82
CA ALA A 415 6.76 18.30 -4.73
C ALA A 415 8.07 17.55 -4.88
N MET A 416 8.84 17.87 -5.93
CA MET A 416 10.14 17.23 -6.17
C MET A 416 11.11 17.48 -5.02
N LYS A 417 11.09 18.67 -4.42
CA LYS A 417 11.93 18.99 -3.25
C LYS A 417 11.49 18.21 -2.01
N ASP A 418 10.19 18.10 -1.73
CA ASP A 418 9.70 17.32 -0.59
C ASP A 418 10.08 15.85 -0.70
N LEU A 419 9.86 15.24 -1.87
CA LEU A 419 10.22 13.84 -2.13
C LEU A 419 11.73 13.59 -2.03
N ALA A 420 12.54 14.49 -2.60
CA ALA A 420 14.00 14.42 -2.51
C ALA A 420 14.49 14.55 -1.07
N ASP A 421 14.01 15.54 -0.32
CA ASP A 421 14.46 15.82 1.03
C ASP A 421 14.07 14.71 2.03
N VAL A 422 12.87 14.13 1.89
CA VAL A 422 12.45 12.98 2.72
C VAL A 422 13.36 11.78 2.44
N TYR A 423 13.66 11.49 1.16
CA TYR A 423 14.61 10.45 0.79
C TYR A 423 16.01 10.69 1.40
N HIS A 424 16.55 11.91 1.25
CA HIS A 424 17.86 12.26 1.80
C HIS A 424 17.89 12.13 3.32
N LEU A 425 16.84 12.60 4.00
CA LEU A 425 16.69 12.48 5.44
C LEU A 425 16.67 11.01 5.87
N GLN A 426 15.87 10.17 5.24
CA GLN A 426 15.81 8.74 5.55
C GLN A 426 17.19 8.09 5.45
N ARG A 427 17.89 8.26 4.32
CA ARG A 427 19.25 7.70 4.14
C ARG A 427 20.24 8.26 5.16
N ALA A 428 20.08 9.52 5.54
CA ALA A 428 20.93 10.17 6.52
C ALA A 428 20.74 9.59 7.93
N LEU A 429 19.49 9.37 8.34
CA LEU A 429 19.16 8.86 9.67
C LEU A 429 19.45 7.37 9.81
N GLU A 430 19.15 6.56 8.79
CA GLU A 430 19.53 5.14 8.76
C GLU A 430 21.05 4.96 8.99
N ALA A 431 21.87 5.79 8.34
CA ALA A 431 23.32 5.74 8.49
C ALA A 431 23.84 6.38 9.79
N ALA A 432 23.10 7.29 10.41
CA ALA A 432 23.50 7.95 11.66
C ALA A 432 23.13 7.10 12.89
N ILE A 433 21.97 6.46 12.85
CA ILE A 433 21.42 5.68 13.97
C ILE A 433 21.83 4.20 13.85
N ALA A 434 21.85 3.64 12.63
CA ALA A 434 22.07 2.22 12.37
C ALA A 434 21.19 1.33 13.28
N PRO A 435 19.85 1.45 13.19
CA PRO A 435 18.95 0.79 14.12
C PRO A 435 19.11 -0.75 14.04
N PRO A 436 19.06 -1.47 15.17
CA PRO A 436 18.91 -2.92 15.16
C PRO A 436 17.64 -3.34 14.41
N ALA A 437 17.67 -4.49 13.75
CA ALA A 437 16.48 -5.04 13.10
C ALA A 437 15.38 -5.32 14.15
N ASN A 438 14.12 -5.17 13.76
CA ASN A 438 12.95 -5.36 14.64
C ASN A 438 12.94 -4.46 15.90
N SER A 439 13.69 -3.36 15.91
CA SER A 439 13.64 -2.35 16.97
C SER A 439 12.63 -1.25 16.67
N TRP A 440 12.13 -0.57 17.70
CA TRP A 440 11.24 0.60 17.53
C TRP A 440 11.88 1.71 16.68
N LYS A 441 13.22 1.82 16.71
CA LYS A 441 13.99 2.78 15.89
C LYS A 441 13.93 2.42 14.41
N ALA A 442 13.97 1.12 14.07
CA ALA A 442 13.82 0.66 12.70
C ALA A 442 12.40 0.94 12.20
N ASP A 443 11.38 0.69 13.04
CA ASP A 443 9.98 0.99 12.73
C ASP A 443 9.77 2.50 12.49
N GLN A 444 10.31 3.35 13.39
CA GLN A 444 10.22 4.80 13.27
C GLN A 444 10.94 5.33 12.02
N LEU A 445 12.06 4.72 11.62
CA LEU A 445 12.75 5.09 10.37
C LEU A 445 12.01 4.59 9.12
N ALA A 446 11.36 3.43 9.19
CA ALA A 446 10.53 2.92 8.11
C ALA A 446 9.34 3.86 7.83
N SER A 447 8.82 4.57 8.86
CA SER A 447 7.75 5.57 8.71
C SER A 447 8.09 6.71 7.73
N LEU A 448 9.38 6.99 7.47
CA LEU A 448 9.77 7.99 6.45
C LEU A 448 9.39 7.54 5.03
N THR A 449 9.28 6.24 4.79
CA THR A 449 8.72 5.70 3.55
C THR A 449 7.24 6.06 3.43
N HIS A 450 6.48 5.94 4.51
CA HIS A 450 5.07 6.38 4.56
C HIS A 450 4.96 7.90 4.41
N ALA A 451 5.86 8.68 5.01
CA ALA A 451 5.93 10.12 4.82
C ALA A 451 6.15 10.47 3.34
N TRP A 452 7.06 9.77 2.66
CA TRP A 452 7.30 9.94 1.22
C TRP A 452 6.06 9.61 0.38
N GLN A 453 5.40 8.47 0.67
CA GLN A 453 4.16 8.06 0.01
C GLN A 453 3.05 9.12 0.18
N TYR A 454 2.89 9.65 1.40
CA TYR A 454 1.94 10.73 1.68
C TYR A 454 2.28 12.01 0.91
N GLN A 455 3.56 12.42 0.86
CA GLN A 455 3.96 13.60 0.09
C GLN A 455 3.63 13.43 -1.39
N LEU A 456 3.91 12.27 -1.99
CA LEU A 456 3.58 12.00 -3.39
C LEU A 456 2.06 12.10 -3.60
N CYS A 457 1.29 11.41 -2.77
CA CYS A 457 -0.16 11.39 -2.86
C CYS A 457 -0.79 12.78 -2.68
N ARG A 458 -0.28 13.58 -1.74
CA ARG A 458 -0.70 14.96 -1.49
C ARG A 458 -0.43 15.85 -2.69
N HIS A 459 0.78 15.79 -3.26
CA HIS A 459 1.16 16.61 -4.40
C HIS A 459 0.51 16.18 -5.71
N ALA A 460 0.13 14.90 -5.83
CA ALA A 460 -0.70 14.39 -6.93
C ALA A 460 -2.18 14.77 -6.79
N GLY A 461 -2.61 15.34 -5.65
CA GLY A 461 -3.96 15.82 -5.41
C GLY A 461 -4.96 14.76 -4.96
N ALA A 462 -4.52 13.52 -4.69
CA ALA A 462 -5.39 12.42 -4.27
C ALA A 462 -5.53 12.32 -2.74
N CYS A 463 -4.50 12.71 -1.98
CA CYS A 463 -4.58 12.80 -0.52
C CYS A 463 -4.92 14.23 -0.10
N SER A 464 -5.99 14.38 0.68
CA SER A 464 -6.40 15.68 1.21
C SER A 464 -5.40 16.20 2.25
N ALA A 465 -5.01 17.47 2.12
CA ALA A 465 -4.21 18.18 3.12
C ALA A 465 -4.98 18.48 4.44
N SER A 466 -6.28 18.17 4.48
CA SER A 466 -7.23 18.59 5.53
C SER A 466 -7.30 17.68 6.75
N ALA A 467 -6.35 16.75 6.94
CA ALA A 467 -6.13 16.17 8.27
C ALA A 467 -5.48 17.24 9.15
N SER A 468 -6.27 18.23 9.56
CA SER A 468 -5.95 19.15 10.65
C SER A 468 -5.78 18.30 11.91
N LEU A 469 -4.57 17.80 12.15
CA LEU A 469 -4.14 17.35 13.47
C LEU A 469 -4.33 18.57 14.38
N GLY A 470 -5.41 18.56 15.17
CA GLY A 470 -5.81 19.70 15.99
C GLY A 470 -4.62 20.21 16.79
N ASN A 471 -4.32 21.51 16.64
CA ASN A 471 -3.33 22.22 17.45
C ASN A 471 -3.81 22.26 18.91
N GLY A 472 -3.53 21.21 19.66
CA GLY A 472 -3.49 21.26 21.11
C GLY A 472 -2.38 22.20 21.52
N THR A 473 -2.77 23.42 21.91
CA THR A 473 -1.85 24.45 22.40
C THR A 473 -1.31 23.96 23.74
N LEU A 474 -0.03 23.58 23.79
CA LEU A 474 0.68 23.32 25.04
C LEU A 474 0.81 24.63 25.82
N VAL A 475 -0.11 24.86 26.75
CA VAL A 475 0.07 25.86 27.82
C VAL A 475 0.65 25.12 29.01
N ALA A 476 1.91 25.37 29.28
CA ALA A 476 2.56 24.97 30.52
C ALA A 476 1.88 25.66 31.71
N SER A 477 1.40 24.89 32.68
CA SER A 477 1.28 25.37 34.06
C SER A 477 1.57 24.23 35.02
N ALA A 478 2.59 24.46 35.84
CA ALA A 478 3.01 23.61 36.95
C ALA A 478 1.96 23.62 38.07
N GLN A 479 1.48 22.43 38.46
CA GLN A 479 1.14 21.97 39.83
C GLN A 479 0.26 20.72 39.72
N GLY A 480 0.69 19.62 40.36
CA GLY A 480 0.13 18.28 40.12
C GLY A 480 -1.04 17.85 41.02
N VAL A 481 -1.13 16.51 41.12
CA VAL A 481 -1.99 15.63 41.95
C VAL A 481 -3.18 14.96 41.23
N TYR A 482 -3.05 13.62 41.17
CA TYR A 482 -4.04 12.54 41.08
C TYR A 482 -5.50 12.87 41.51
N LEU A 483 -6.47 12.53 40.67
CA LEU A 483 -7.53 11.52 40.91
C LEU A 483 -8.59 11.52 39.80
N ALA A 484 -9.11 10.31 39.59
CA ALA A 484 -10.14 9.83 38.68
C ALA A 484 -11.36 10.71 38.34
N GLN A 485 -11.90 10.41 37.15
CA GLN A 485 -13.31 10.35 36.76
C GLN A 485 -14.10 11.63 36.37
N THR A 486 -14.85 11.45 35.28
CA THR A 486 -16.02 12.20 34.76
C THR A 486 -15.79 13.49 33.97
N ASN A 487 -15.77 13.34 32.64
CA ASN A 487 -16.52 14.08 31.61
C ASN A 487 -16.07 13.50 30.25
N GLN A 488 -16.79 12.55 29.65
CA GLN A 488 -17.85 12.82 28.67
C GLN A 488 -17.62 14.08 27.83
N ASP A 489 -17.50 13.82 26.53
CA ASP A 489 -17.55 14.74 25.40
C ASP A 489 -16.38 15.72 25.25
N LEU A 490 -15.53 15.40 24.26
CA LEU A 490 -14.80 16.26 23.30
C LEU A 490 -13.40 15.70 23.00
N GLY A 491 -13.32 14.43 22.60
CA GLY A 491 -12.22 14.01 21.73
C GLY A 491 -12.42 14.67 20.35
N PRO A 492 -11.38 15.20 19.68
CA PRO A 492 -11.49 15.50 18.27
C PRO A 492 -11.60 14.15 17.55
N SER A 493 -12.82 13.65 17.40
CA SER A 493 -13.11 12.57 16.47
C SER A 493 -12.61 13.02 15.10
N ILE A 494 -11.52 12.41 14.63
CA ILE A 494 -11.19 12.42 13.21
C ILE A 494 -12.47 11.93 12.52
N PRO A 495 -13.08 12.69 11.59
CA PRO A 495 -14.35 12.29 11.01
C PRO A 495 -14.22 10.86 10.48
N ALA A 496 -15.10 9.98 10.93
CA ALA A 496 -15.22 8.58 10.51
C ALA A 496 -15.56 8.40 9.00
N GLY A 497 -15.31 9.42 8.17
CA GLY A 497 -15.61 9.46 6.74
C GLY A 497 -14.40 9.49 5.79
N GLY A 498 -13.16 9.39 6.28
CA GLY A 498 -11.95 9.69 5.49
C GLY A 498 -11.15 8.52 4.89
N GLY A 499 -11.72 7.32 4.77
CA GLY A 499 -11.00 6.19 4.16
C GLY A 499 -10.85 6.31 2.64
N THR A 500 -9.70 5.89 2.10
CA THR A 500 -9.46 5.79 0.65
C THR A 500 -10.26 4.63 0.08
N ASN A 501 -10.98 4.84 -1.03
CA ASN A 501 -11.66 3.77 -1.72
C ASN A 501 -10.63 2.93 -2.49
N VAL A 502 -10.48 1.67 -2.11
CA VAL A 502 -9.62 0.71 -2.81
C VAL A 502 -10.52 -0.23 -3.60
N ASP A 503 -10.52 -0.11 -4.91
CA ASP A 503 -11.32 -0.96 -5.80
C ASP A 503 -10.40 -1.82 -6.69
N PRO A 504 -10.21 -3.11 -6.35
CA PRO A 504 -9.49 -4.05 -7.20
C PRO A 504 -9.95 -4.07 -8.67
N SER A 505 -11.22 -3.81 -8.95
CA SER A 505 -11.77 -3.77 -10.32
C SER A 505 -11.52 -2.45 -11.05
N GLY A 506 -10.86 -1.50 -10.40
CA GLY A 506 -10.56 -0.15 -10.90
C GLY A 506 -9.73 -0.11 -12.19
N GLY A 507 -8.96 -1.17 -12.45
CA GLY A 507 -8.02 -1.22 -13.58
C GLY A 507 -7.63 -2.65 -13.95
N ALA A 508 -6.39 -2.81 -14.39
CA ALA A 508 -5.79 -4.10 -14.69
C ALA A 508 -4.33 -4.15 -14.22
N ALA A 509 -3.89 -5.32 -13.78
CA ALA A 509 -2.48 -5.65 -13.67
C ALA A 509 -1.91 -5.99 -15.05
N VAL A 510 -0.94 -5.20 -15.51
CA VAL A 510 -0.31 -5.32 -16.84
C VAL A 510 1.14 -5.78 -16.69
N PRO A 511 1.56 -6.86 -17.38
CA PRO A 511 2.92 -7.38 -17.31
C PRO A 511 3.90 -6.51 -18.10
N GLY A 512 5.17 -6.50 -17.68
CA GLY A 512 6.27 -5.91 -18.46
C GLY A 512 6.52 -6.59 -19.82
N VAL A 513 6.04 -7.82 -20.01
CA VAL A 513 6.18 -8.59 -21.25
C VAL A 513 4.86 -8.53 -22.04
N THR A 514 4.88 -7.93 -23.23
CA THR A 514 3.65 -7.59 -23.99
C THR A 514 2.90 -8.81 -24.57
N SER A 515 3.53 -9.98 -24.58
CA SER A 515 2.95 -11.28 -24.98
C SER A 515 2.29 -12.05 -23.81
N LYS A 516 2.33 -11.50 -22.59
CA LYS A 516 1.65 -12.05 -21.41
C LYS A 516 0.27 -11.44 -21.19
N GLN A 517 -0.54 -12.16 -20.41
CA GLN A 517 -1.90 -11.78 -20.06
C GLN A 517 -1.94 -10.54 -19.18
N ARG A 518 -2.94 -9.71 -19.45
CA ARG A 518 -3.38 -8.65 -18.55
C ARG A 518 -4.44 -9.24 -17.64
N LEU A 519 -4.41 -8.88 -16.37
CA LEU A 519 -5.31 -9.43 -15.37
C LEU A 519 -6.26 -8.34 -14.90
N GLY A 520 -7.54 -8.68 -14.80
CA GLY A 520 -8.54 -7.87 -14.12
C GLY A 520 -8.83 -8.48 -12.77
N GLU A 521 -8.65 -7.74 -11.69
CA GLU A 521 -8.93 -8.19 -10.35
C GLU A 521 -10.39 -7.88 -9.98
N SER A 522 -11.08 -8.83 -9.35
CA SER A 522 -12.37 -8.55 -8.69
C SER A 522 -12.15 -8.34 -7.21
N SER A 523 -13.00 -7.53 -6.59
CA SER A 523 -13.09 -7.39 -5.14
C SER A 523 -13.69 -8.64 -4.45
N ARG A 524 -13.98 -9.70 -5.22
CA ARG A 524 -14.42 -11.01 -4.70
C ARG A 524 -13.20 -11.75 -4.12
N PRO A 525 -13.20 -12.04 -2.81
CA PRO A 525 -12.11 -12.77 -2.19
C PRO A 525 -12.09 -14.21 -2.68
N LEU A 526 -10.89 -14.82 -2.69
CA LEU A 526 -10.76 -16.28 -2.68
C LEU A 526 -11.42 -16.85 -1.40
N SER A 527 -11.92 -18.08 -1.46
CA SER A 527 -12.39 -18.74 -0.23
C SER A 527 -11.24 -19.03 0.71
N ASP A 528 -11.54 -19.22 2.00
CA ASP A 528 -10.52 -19.56 3.01
C ASP A 528 -9.76 -20.84 2.64
N ASP A 529 -10.44 -21.82 2.04
CA ASP A 529 -9.81 -23.07 1.56
C ASP A 529 -8.84 -22.87 0.37
N GLU A 530 -8.95 -21.75 -0.34
CA GLU A 530 -8.10 -21.43 -1.50
C GLU A 530 -6.84 -20.64 -1.12
N ILE A 531 -6.83 -20.02 0.06
CA ILE A 531 -5.69 -19.25 0.58
C ILE A 531 -4.97 -20.15 1.59
N PRO A 532 -3.74 -20.62 1.30
CA PRO A 532 -2.96 -21.33 2.30
C PRO A 532 -2.82 -20.45 3.54
N PRO A 533 -3.10 -20.94 4.75
CA PRO A 533 -3.14 -20.07 5.91
C PRO A 533 -1.87 -19.26 6.22
N PRO A 534 -0.64 -19.74 5.94
CA PRO A 534 0.56 -18.90 6.09
C PRO A 534 0.55 -17.63 5.22
N LYS A 535 -0.31 -17.60 4.19
CA LYS A 535 -0.53 -16.46 3.29
C LYS A 535 -1.80 -15.68 3.62
N ASP A 536 -2.63 -16.15 4.56
CA ASP A 536 -3.80 -15.41 5.01
C ASP A 536 -3.36 -14.25 5.91
N PRO A 537 -3.64 -12.98 5.53
CA PRO A 537 -3.27 -11.83 6.35
C PRO A 537 -3.91 -11.83 7.74
N ARG A 538 -5.04 -12.52 7.95
CA ARG A 538 -5.62 -12.71 9.29
C ARG A 538 -4.75 -13.63 10.15
N CYS A 539 -4.34 -14.79 9.60
CA CYS A 539 -3.48 -15.73 10.30
C CYS A 539 -2.13 -15.10 10.63
N GLN A 540 -1.54 -14.33 9.71
CA GLN A 540 -0.29 -13.60 9.96
C GLN A 540 -0.44 -12.58 11.10
N GLN A 541 -1.53 -11.80 11.12
CA GLN A 541 -1.82 -10.86 12.22
C GLN A 541 -1.99 -11.56 13.57
N VAL A 542 -2.76 -12.64 13.62
CA VAL A 542 -2.97 -13.40 14.87
C VAL A 542 -1.67 -14.05 15.34
N ALA A 543 -0.87 -14.61 14.42
CA ALA A 543 0.41 -15.21 14.76
C ALA A 543 1.41 -14.18 15.33
N ARG A 544 1.47 -12.97 14.74
CA ARG A 544 2.33 -11.89 15.25
C ARG A 544 1.88 -11.43 16.64
N GLU A 545 0.58 -11.26 16.82
CA GLU A 545 -0.01 -10.86 18.10
C GLU A 545 0.28 -11.90 19.19
N LEU A 546 0.03 -13.18 18.88
CA LEU A 546 0.32 -14.31 19.77
C LEU A 546 1.79 -14.36 20.17
N ALA A 547 2.70 -14.10 19.22
CA ALA A 547 4.13 -14.01 19.52
C ALA A 547 4.46 -12.83 20.44
N GLY A 548 3.77 -11.69 20.29
CA GLY A 548 3.87 -10.55 21.21
C GLY A 548 3.43 -10.90 22.63
N LEU A 549 2.22 -11.44 22.79
CA LEU A 549 1.68 -11.84 24.10
C LEU A 549 2.58 -12.87 24.79
N LYS A 550 3.10 -13.86 24.05
CA LYS A 550 4.05 -14.85 24.59
C LYS A 550 5.36 -14.21 25.05
N ARG A 551 5.88 -13.23 24.32
CA ARG A 551 7.09 -12.49 24.75
C ARG A 551 6.83 -11.73 26.05
N ASN A 552 5.71 -11.01 26.15
CA ASN A 552 5.35 -10.27 27.36
C ASN A 552 5.21 -11.21 28.57
N GLN A 553 4.44 -12.29 28.42
CA GLN A 553 4.26 -13.31 29.47
C GLN A 553 5.62 -13.90 29.93
N ALA A 554 6.55 -14.13 29.00
CA ALA A 554 7.85 -14.70 29.32
C ALA A 554 8.70 -13.78 30.22
N VAL A 555 8.52 -12.46 30.13
CA VAL A 555 9.19 -11.50 31.03
C VAL A 555 8.63 -11.61 32.44
N TYR A 556 7.30 -11.71 32.58
CA TYR A 556 6.67 -11.95 33.89
C TYR A 556 7.09 -13.30 34.50
N GLN A 557 7.28 -14.32 33.68
CA GLN A 557 7.76 -15.64 34.13
C GLN A 557 9.24 -15.64 34.50
N ASN A 558 10.03 -14.62 34.15
CA ASN A 558 11.46 -14.63 34.35
C ASN A 558 11.83 -14.48 35.85
N PRO A 559 12.42 -15.51 36.48
CA PRO A 559 12.74 -15.46 37.91
C PRO A 559 13.81 -14.43 38.24
N GLN A 560 14.69 -14.09 37.29
CA GLN A 560 15.74 -13.09 37.49
C GLN A 560 15.15 -11.68 37.58
N VAL A 561 14.10 -11.38 36.80
CA VAL A 561 13.41 -10.08 36.86
C VAL A 561 12.72 -9.92 38.23
N LYS A 562 12.05 -10.98 38.72
CA LYS A 562 11.43 -10.99 40.06
C LYS A 562 12.45 -10.83 41.18
N GLU A 563 13.52 -11.63 41.14
CA GLU A 563 14.56 -11.59 42.16
C GLU A 563 15.22 -10.22 42.21
N LEU A 564 15.44 -9.63 41.05
CA LEU A 564 16.03 -8.32 40.95
C LEU A 564 15.12 -7.22 41.52
N ALA A 565 13.81 -7.29 41.30
CA ALA A 565 12.86 -6.38 41.96
C ALA A 565 12.92 -6.52 43.49
N ARG A 566 12.95 -7.76 44.01
CA ARG A 566 13.08 -8.01 45.46
C ARG A 566 14.39 -7.46 46.04
N LEU A 567 15.50 -7.63 45.33
CA LEU A 567 16.82 -7.11 45.76
C LEU A 567 16.85 -5.58 45.86
N ASN A 568 15.92 -4.89 45.19
CA ASN A 568 15.78 -3.44 45.22
C ASN A 568 14.59 -2.96 46.07
N ASP A 569 14.02 -3.84 46.92
CA ASP A 569 12.91 -3.52 47.84
C ASP A 569 11.68 -2.94 47.13
N LEU A 570 11.41 -3.42 45.91
CA LEU A 570 10.24 -3.05 45.13
C LEU A 570 9.01 -3.85 45.58
N ASP A 571 7.84 -3.22 45.47
CA ASP A 571 6.54 -3.89 45.56
C ASP A 571 6.12 -4.43 44.18
N GLY A 572 4.92 -5.01 44.07
CA GLY A 572 4.39 -5.56 42.81
C GLY A 572 4.26 -4.51 41.71
N TYR A 573 3.92 -3.26 42.06
CA TYR A 573 3.88 -2.15 41.10
C TYR A 573 5.27 -1.75 40.61
N GLY A 574 6.26 -1.70 41.51
CA GLY A 574 7.66 -1.50 41.15
C GLY A 574 8.19 -2.64 40.28
N TYR A 575 7.84 -3.89 40.58
CA TYR A 575 8.15 -5.04 39.75
C TYR A 575 7.53 -4.92 38.34
N ASN A 576 6.26 -4.52 38.23
CA ASN A 576 5.64 -4.27 36.92
C ASN A 576 6.42 -3.21 36.13
N LYS A 577 6.85 -2.10 36.77
CA LYS A 577 7.73 -1.13 36.10
C LYS A 577 9.01 -1.78 35.56
N VAL A 578 9.69 -2.64 36.33
CA VAL A 578 10.88 -3.37 35.84
C VAL A 578 10.56 -4.27 34.65
N VAL A 579 9.40 -4.96 34.67
CA VAL A 579 8.94 -5.79 33.53
C VAL A 579 8.76 -4.92 32.27
N LYS A 580 8.08 -3.78 32.39
CA LYS A 580 7.89 -2.83 31.28
C LYS A 580 9.21 -2.31 30.73
N GLU A 581 10.14 -1.92 31.59
CA GLU A 581 11.47 -1.47 31.17
C GLU A 581 12.26 -2.59 30.47
N THR A 582 12.06 -3.84 30.91
CA THR A 582 12.66 -5.00 30.25
C THR A 582 12.07 -5.20 28.84
N ILE A 583 10.75 -5.03 28.66
CA ILE A 583 10.10 -5.09 27.35
C ILE A 583 10.52 -3.90 26.48
N ALA A 584 10.60 -2.70 27.03
CA ALA A 584 11.08 -1.51 26.33
C ALA A 584 12.51 -1.72 25.83
N GLN A 585 13.39 -2.35 26.61
CA GLN A 585 14.74 -2.72 26.16
C GLN A 585 14.74 -3.79 25.06
N GLN A 586 13.84 -4.78 25.12
CA GLN A 586 13.66 -5.74 24.02
C GLN A 586 13.30 -5.01 22.73
N ARG A 587 12.40 -4.03 22.80
CA ARG A 587 12.01 -3.20 21.65
C ARG A 587 13.10 -2.23 21.23
N ASP A 588 13.94 -1.77 22.15
CA ASP A 588 15.06 -0.89 21.87
C ASP A 588 16.20 -1.61 21.13
N GLN A 589 16.52 -2.83 21.55
CA GLN A 589 17.63 -3.62 21.02
C GLN A 589 17.20 -4.56 19.88
N GLY A 590 15.90 -4.81 19.71
CA GLY A 590 15.37 -5.67 18.66
C GLY A 590 15.99 -7.07 18.72
N ASP A 591 16.50 -7.55 17.58
CA ASP A 591 17.14 -8.87 17.48
C ASP A 591 18.42 -9.04 18.33
N ASP A 592 19.03 -7.93 18.78
CA ASP A 592 20.27 -7.97 19.57
C ASP A 592 20.01 -8.14 21.09
N TYR A 593 18.74 -8.11 21.53
CA TYR A 593 18.41 -8.20 22.94
C TYR A 593 18.80 -9.55 23.56
N SER A 594 19.32 -9.50 24.79
CA SER A 594 19.48 -10.67 25.65
C SER A 594 19.10 -10.36 27.10
N PHE A 595 18.73 -11.39 27.87
CA PHE A 595 18.56 -11.28 29.32
C PHE A 595 19.91 -11.27 30.05
N SER A 596 20.85 -10.44 29.60
CA SER A 596 22.15 -10.28 30.26
C SER A 596 21.97 -9.57 31.61
N PRO A 597 22.88 -9.78 32.58
CA PRO A 597 22.87 -9.05 33.84
C PRO A 597 22.95 -7.52 33.67
N GLU A 598 23.55 -7.05 32.58
CA GLU A 598 23.66 -5.62 32.26
C GLU A 598 22.30 -5.03 31.86
N ASN A 599 21.59 -5.67 30.93
CA ASN A 599 20.24 -5.26 30.51
C ASN A 599 19.27 -5.30 31.71
N GLN A 600 19.32 -6.36 32.50
CA GLN A 600 18.49 -6.49 33.70
C GLN A 600 18.74 -5.35 34.70
N ARG A 601 20.01 -5.01 34.97
CA ARG A 601 20.34 -3.88 35.85
C ARG A 601 19.83 -2.56 35.29
N ALA A 602 20.03 -2.32 33.99
CA ALA A 602 19.55 -1.12 33.33
C ALA A 602 18.01 -0.98 33.43
N ALA A 603 17.27 -2.10 33.38
CA ALA A 603 15.81 -2.08 33.47
C ALA A 603 15.35 -1.64 34.87
N VAL A 604 16.04 -2.06 35.92
CA VAL A 604 15.76 -1.61 37.30
C VAL A 604 16.12 -0.15 37.49
N GLU A 605 17.30 0.25 37.02
CA GLU A 605 17.76 1.64 37.15
C GLU A 605 16.77 2.59 36.47
N ALA A 606 16.23 2.20 35.30
CA ALA A 606 15.16 2.91 34.62
C ALA A 606 13.86 2.91 35.43
N ALA A 607 13.41 1.75 35.94
CA ALA A 607 12.17 1.62 36.70
C ALA A 607 12.17 2.41 38.03
N LEU A 608 13.35 2.58 38.64
CA LEU A 608 13.56 3.38 39.85
C LEU A 608 13.63 4.89 39.57
N SER A 609 13.89 5.29 38.33
CA SER A 609 13.90 6.70 37.97
C SER A 609 12.46 7.23 37.93
N GLU A 610 12.21 8.37 38.59
CA GLU A 610 10.90 9.06 38.58
C GLU A 610 10.62 9.61 37.17
N SER A 611 10.15 8.75 36.29
CA SER A 611 9.58 9.12 34.99
C SER A 611 8.05 9.01 35.11
N ASP A 612 7.44 10.00 35.77
CA ASP A 612 5.99 10.07 36.01
C ASP A 612 5.18 10.49 34.76
N ASP A 613 5.74 10.41 33.56
CA ASP A 613 5.15 11.02 32.37
C ASP A 613 4.90 9.98 31.28
N THR A 614 3.74 9.31 31.33
CA THR A 614 3.09 8.72 30.14
C THR A 614 2.48 9.86 29.30
N GLY A 615 3.32 10.83 28.94
CA GLY A 615 2.95 12.13 28.41
C GLY A 615 1.93 12.04 27.29
N GLY A 616 0.65 12.24 27.61
CA GLY A 616 -0.46 12.50 26.69
C GLY A 616 -0.47 11.68 25.40
N SER A 617 -0.15 10.39 25.45
CA SER A 617 -0.20 9.53 24.26
C SER A 617 -1.59 9.59 23.63
N ARG A 618 -1.63 9.61 22.30
CA ARG A 618 -2.88 9.63 21.53
C ARG A 618 -3.42 8.23 21.26
N LEU A 619 -2.66 7.19 21.59
CA LEU A 619 -3.07 5.82 21.38
C LEU A 619 -4.17 5.46 22.39
N GLU A 620 -5.22 4.80 21.91
CA GLU A 620 -6.25 4.23 22.75
C GLU A 620 -5.91 2.77 23.05
N VAL A 621 -5.97 2.39 24.32
CA VAL A 621 -5.81 1.01 24.75
C VAL A 621 -7.09 0.23 24.43
N PRO A 622 -7.01 -0.95 23.80
CA PRO A 622 -8.18 -1.68 23.33
C PRO A 622 -9.08 -2.24 24.43
N ALA A 623 -8.54 -2.53 25.61
CA ALA A 623 -9.30 -2.94 26.79
C ALA A 623 -8.50 -2.60 28.06
N TYR A 624 -9.18 -2.39 29.19
CA TYR A 624 -8.55 -2.25 30.51
C TYR A 624 -9.56 -2.48 31.65
N THR A 625 -9.06 -2.83 32.83
CA THR A 625 -9.85 -2.98 34.06
C THR A 625 -9.58 -1.84 35.03
N ASN A 626 -10.63 -1.13 35.47
CA ASN A 626 -10.48 -0.07 36.45
C ASN A 626 -10.33 -0.66 37.87
N ALA A 627 -9.12 -0.60 38.42
CA ALA A 627 -8.79 -1.12 39.75
C ALA A 627 -9.64 -0.54 40.90
N SER A 628 -10.20 0.66 40.78
CA SER A 628 -10.98 1.30 41.85
C SER A 628 -12.41 0.77 41.99
N ASN A 629 -12.97 0.19 40.91
CA ASN A 629 -14.37 -0.24 40.88
C ASN A 629 -14.59 -1.58 40.16
N CYS A 630 -13.51 -2.25 39.73
CA CYS A 630 -13.49 -3.50 38.99
C CYS A 630 -14.33 -3.48 37.69
N GLN A 631 -14.63 -2.30 37.14
CA GLN A 631 -15.34 -2.18 35.87
C GLN A 631 -14.34 -2.28 34.72
N MET A 632 -14.63 -3.20 33.80
CA MET A 632 -13.86 -3.41 32.59
C MET A 632 -14.39 -2.52 31.46
N ASN A 633 -13.48 -1.87 30.75
CA ASN A 633 -13.73 -1.22 29.49
C ASN A 633 -13.22 -2.14 28.38
N ASN A 634 -14.12 -2.55 27.47
CA ASN A 634 -13.79 -3.46 26.39
C ASN A 634 -13.49 -2.76 25.06
N GLY A 635 -13.47 -1.43 25.02
CA GLY A 635 -13.39 -0.68 23.77
C GLY A 635 -14.52 -1.01 22.78
N ASP A 636 -14.38 -0.55 21.54
CA ASP A 636 -15.30 -0.86 20.44
C ASP A 636 -14.69 -1.94 19.53
N ARG A 637 -15.23 -3.16 19.63
CA ARG A 637 -14.82 -4.31 18.82
C ARG A 637 -15.04 -4.08 17.33
N ASP A 638 -16.12 -3.42 16.95
CA ASP A 638 -16.45 -3.19 15.53
C ASP A 638 -15.52 -2.13 14.94
N ALA A 639 -15.19 -1.09 15.70
CA ALA A 639 -14.15 -0.13 15.32
C ALA A 639 -12.77 -0.82 15.16
N PHE A 640 -12.43 -1.74 16.07
CA PHE A 640 -11.20 -2.54 15.99
C PHE A 640 -11.13 -3.36 14.69
N VAL A 641 -12.23 -4.03 14.32
CA VAL A 641 -12.32 -4.81 13.08
C VAL A 641 -12.34 -3.89 11.85
N ALA A 642 -13.03 -2.76 11.91
CA ALA A 642 -13.06 -1.76 10.84
C ALA A 642 -11.68 -1.17 10.54
N ASN A 643 -10.75 -1.21 11.50
CA ASN A 643 -9.34 -0.87 11.32
C ASN A 643 -8.50 -1.99 10.67
N GLY A 644 -9.14 -3.07 10.19
CA GLY A 644 -8.53 -4.16 9.43
C GLY A 644 -7.90 -5.27 10.26
N ARG A 645 -8.14 -5.28 11.59
CA ARG A 645 -7.60 -6.28 12.53
C ARG A 645 -8.61 -7.43 12.77
N PRO A 646 -8.17 -8.68 12.92
CA PRO A 646 -9.05 -9.79 13.28
C PRO A 646 -9.73 -9.58 14.64
N GLY A 647 -11.06 -9.73 14.70
CA GLY A 647 -11.81 -9.54 15.95
C GLY A 647 -11.44 -10.51 17.08
N VAL A 648 -10.81 -11.64 16.77
CA VAL A 648 -10.31 -12.57 17.79
C VAL A 648 -9.15 -12.00 18.61
N ILE A 649 -8.40 -11.03 18.06
CA ILE A 649 -7.37 -10.31 18.82
C ILE A 649 -8.02 -9.43 19.89
N HIS A 650 -9.06 -8.69 19.52
CA HIS A 650 -9.86 -7.92 20.47
C HIS A 650 -10.47 -8.83 21.54
N ASP A 651 -11.05 -9.96 21.13
CA ASP A 651 -11.62 -10.92 22.09
C ASP A 651 -10.56 -11.47 23.06
N ALA A 652 -9.32 -11.67 22.60
CA ALA A 652 -8.22 -12.12 23.44
C ALA A 652 -7.80 -11.07 24.48
N TYR A 653 -7.80 -9.79 24.10
CA TYR A 653 -7.59 -8.68 25.03
C TYR A 653 -8.69 -8.60 26.09
N VAL A 654 -9.95 -8.79 25.69
CA VAL A 654 -11.05 -8.85 26.66
C VAL A 654 -10.93 -10.08 27.58
N ASP A 655 -10.46 -11.22 27.08
CA ASP A 655 -10.23 -12.41 27.89
C ASP A 655 -9.05 -12.21 28.88
N HIS A 656 -8.05 -11.39 28.56
CA HIS A 656 -7.00 -10.93 29.48
C HIS A 656 -7.61 -10.12 30.63
N GLU A 657 -8.35 -9.05 30.29
CA GLU A 657 -8.96 -8.14 31.29
C GLU A 657 -9.94 -8.83 32.24
N LYS A 658 -10.64 -9.87 31.78
CA LYS A 658 -11.53 -10.65 32.65
C LYS A 658 -10.79 -11.31 33.83
N VAL A 659 -9.50 -11.63 33.66
CA VAL A 659 -8.69 -12.18 34.75
C VAL A 659 -8.49 -11.11 35.82
N HIS A 660 -7.99 -9.93 35.45
CA HIS A 660 -7.85 -8.79 36.35
C HIS A 660 -9.17 -8.39 37.02
N GLN A 661 -10.27 -8.36 36.25
CA GLN A 661 -11.60 -8.10 36.80
C GLN A 661 -12.03 -9.16 37.83
N SER A 662 -11.76 -10.44 37.58
CA SER A 662 -12.08 -11.52 38.51
C SER A 662 -11.29 -11.35 39.81
N THR A 663 -9.97 -11.18 39.72
CA THR A 663 -9.09 -10.95 40.86
C THR A 663 -9.51 -9.69 41.65
N CYS A 664 -9.83 -8.61 40.96
CA CYS A 664 -10.32 -7.38 41.58
C CYS A 664 -11.60 -7.61 42.39
N ASN A 665 -12.59 -8.32 41.83
CA ASN A 665 -13.83 -8.63 42.54
C ASN A 665 -13.62 -9.57 43.74
N ASP A 666 -12.66 -10.48 43.68
CA ASP A 666 -12.38 -11.42 44.76
C ASP A 666 -11.66 -10.76 45.94
N GLN A 667 -10.77 -9.79 45.67
CA GLN A 667 -9.96 -9.14 46.70
C GLN A 667 -10.58 -7.86 47.26
N ARG A 668 -11.45 -7.19 46.50
CA ARG A 668 -12.06 -5.92 46.88
C ARG A 668 -13.41 -6.12 47.55
N ASP A 669 -13.53 -5.59 48.77
CA ASP A 669 -14.82 -5.39 49.43
C ASP A 669 -15.14 -3.88 49.43
N PRO A 670 -16.16 -3.40 48.72
CA PRO A 670 -16.48 -1.97 48.65
C PRO A 670 -16.70 -1.30 50.02
N ASP A 671 -17.14 -2.06 51.03
CA ASP A 671 -17.51 -1.54 52.34
C ASP A 671 -16.37 -1.69 53.36
N THR A 672 -15.60 -2.78 53.27
CA THR A 672 -14.60 -3.12 54.29
C THR A 672 -13.15 -3.12 53.81
N ASN A 673 -12.91 -3.25 52.50
CA ASN A 673 -11.58 -3.27 51.89
C ASN A 673 -11.62 -2.71 50.45
N PRO A 674 -11.92 -1.41 50.28
CA PRO A 674 -12.13 -0.81 48.95
C PRO A 674 -10.86 -0.81 48.09
N ASP A 675 -9.68 -0.90 48.73
CA ASP A 675 -8.36 -0.96 48.10
C ASP A 675 -7.80 -2.38 48.03
N GLY A 676 -8.59 -3.41 48.38
CA GLY A 676 -8.10 -4.77 48.54
C GLY A 676 -7.42 -5.37 47.30
N TYR A 677 -7.84 -4.97 46.10
CA TYR A 677 -7.15 -5.34 44.87
C TYR A 677 -5.77 -4.67 44.75
N LEU A 678 -5.66 -3.39 45.11
CA LEU A 678 -4.38 -2.68 45.08
C LEU A 678 -3.39 -3.27 46.10
N ASP A 679 -3.88 -3.58 47.30
CA ASP A 679 -3.10 -4.26 48.33
C ASP A 679 -2.64 -5.66 47.86
N TYR A 680 -3.53 -6.43 47.22
CA TYR A 680 -3.20 -7.74 46.65
C TYR A 680 -2.08 -7.64 45.60
N MET A 681 -2.19 -6.67 44.68
CA MET A 681 -1.21 -6.43 43.61
C MET A 681 0.09 -5.81 44.14
N SER A 682 0.15 -5.28 45.36
CA SER A 682 1.40 -4.80 45.96
C SER A 682 2.41 -5.92 46.27
N ASP A 683 1.99 -7.19 46.28
CA ASP A 683 2.90 -8.34 46.39
C ASP A 683 3.40 -8.77 45.01
N ILE A 684 4.72 -8.94 44.87
CA ILE A 684 5.37 -9.30 43.59
C ILE A 684 4.88 -10.64 43.05
N ASP A 685 4.64 -11.64 43.90
CA ASP A 685 4.24 -12.96 43.45
C ASP A 685 2.77 -12.95 43.00
N ASN A 686 1.91 -12.25 43.72
CA ASN A 686 0.51 -12.02 43.32
C ASN A 686 0.43 -11.26 42.00
N TYR A 687 1.13 -10.11 41.88
CA TYR A 687 1.13 -9.31 40.65
C TYR A 687 1.60 -10.15 39.46
N SER A 688 2.74 -10.84 39.63
CA SER A 688 3.27 -11.66 38.55
C SER A 688 2.32 -12.79 38.15
N GLN A 689 1.66 -13.44 39.11
CA GLN A 689 0.77 -14.56 38.80
C GLN A 689 -0.51 -14.09 38.10
N ASP A 690 -1.10 -12.98 38.55
CA ASP A 690 -2.30 -12.39 37.93
C ASP A 690 -2.06 -12.06 36.44
N GLU A 691 -0.93 -11.40 36.14
CA GLU A 691 -0.50 -11.10 34.77
C GLU A 691 -0.21 -12.36 33.94
N ILE A 692 0.50 -13.35 34.51
CA ILE A 692 0.77 -14.61 33.81
C ILE A 692 -0.53 -15.29 33.40
N ASP A 693 -1.52 -15.32 34.28
CA ASP A 693 -2.83 -15.93 34.03
C ASP A 693 -3.64 -15.11 33.01
N ALA A 694 -3.59 -13.78 33.09
CA ALA A 694 -4.22 -12.86 32.14
C ALA A 694 -3.64 -13.04 30.72
N TYR A 695 -2.31 -13.03 30.57
CA TYR A 695 -1.66 -13.33 29.29
C TYR A 695 -1.97 -14.75 28.82
N GLN A 696 -2.03 -15.74 29.72
CA GLN A 696 -2.35 -17.11 29.35
C GLN A 696 -3.76 -17.21 28.75
N ALA A 697 -4.75 -16.51 29.32
CA ALA A 697 -6.11 -16.48 28.80
C ALA A 697 -6.17 -15.93 27.36
N ALA A 698 -5.46 -14.84 27.09
CA ALA A 698 -5.35 -14.26 25.74
C ALA A 698 -4.61 -15.18 24.76
N ILE A 699 -3.47 -15.75 25.19
CA ILE A 699 -2.67 -16.71 24.42
C ILE A 699 -3.53 -17.92 24.04
N ASP A 700 -4.28 -18.48 24.98
CA ASP A 700 -5.17 -19.62 24.78
C ASP A 700 -6.29 -19.29 23.78
N ARG A 701 -6.86 -18.09 23.86
CA ARG A 701 -7.87 -17.59 22.90
C ARG A 701 -7.32 -17.57 21.49
N LEU A 702 -6.15 -16.96 21.28
CA LEU A 702 -5.52 -16.86 19.97
C LEU A 702 -5.03 -18.21 19.45
N GLN A 703 -4.42 -19.04 20.30
CA GLN A 703 -3.93 -20.36 19.91
C GLN A 703 -5.08 -21.26 19.45
N ARG A 704 -6.18 -21.33 20.20
CA ARG A 704 -7.38 -22.09 19.79
C ARG A 704 -7.93 -21.61 18.45
N TRP A 705 -7.92 -20.30 18.21
CA TRP A 705 -8.36 -19.75 16.94
C TRP A 705 -7.40 -20.14 15.81
N MET A 706 -6.09 -20.04 16.00
CA MET A 706 -5.12 -20.47 14.99
C MET A 706 -5.25 -21.96 14.69
N ASP A 707 -5.36 -22.83 15.71
CA ASP A 707 -5.48 -24.27 15.52
C ASP A 707 -6.75 -24.65 14.74
N ALA A 708 -7.80 -23.84 14.84
CA ALA A 708 -9.06 -24.05 14.14
C ALA A 708 -9.10 -23.42 12.72
N ASN A 709 -8.24 -22.44 12.42
CA ASN A 709 -8.36 -21.62 11.21
C ASN A 709 -7.08 -21.54 10.35
N CYS A 710 -5.90 -22.01 10.81
CA CYS A 710 -4.60 -21.74 10.14
C CYS A 710 -3.69 -22.95 9.80
#